data_AF-A0A0S4M632-F1
#
_entry.id   AF-A0A0S4M632-F1
#
_cell.length_a   1.000
_cell.length_b   1.000
_cell.length_c   1.000
_cell.angle_alpha   90.00
_cell.angle_beta   90.00
_cell.angle_gamma   90.00
#
_symmetry.space_group_name_H-M   'P 1'
#
loop_
_entity.id
_entity.type
_entity.pdbx_description
1 polymer ?
#
loop_
_entity_poly.entity_id
_entity_poly.type
_entity_poly.pdbx_seq_one_letter_code
_entity_poly.pdbx_strand_id
1 'polypeptide(L)'
;MSDKRLTIGFPFSINYSDSDSDSDLVCGNEESGLGQLNDIVNITSTVPVEYVAEVNPNSSLDIISKLLEDYSLCASKFSQPNIVSAAYEICSNYGYSIYDDDMYDFYSECFFKNYANRCGYDVSDNFLSEINRLKYMFVNYVNTTLCEDDFSRFLFKINENNYDKLLLLLDSNCRFFYVSVHSIRFKFVDFLRNEIVPLILDAFDKLLDVDSSNSRNLGYLDKEKLFLYVVTTFERVIILRAMSYWNSFCDLNKDLLLSLQYTDYKNPFIRISTGVFCAADVPMVSHPVAFTYRYGVYVSFFGVRNVDQMIDNCASDCISKLKVIISDRVMGICMLYRGMDCVEALLVRVNEELFDIILEEFRNVILDHCMNRIVVFFNELIIWPESKNDLLALVRGTIRNIFTLVKAEINVDSSIVRSTVSNYFKILRRDKRDLSSNKSSDYKGRLYVFGNCKFRLNEDFFVKIKKLRAKKLALFKPIVIIEFAKIMKKENLCNCKWSSISSRLFSVAVEATKGIIDSQYKELKKIISEARMIRDDGSERKINREEKVYITKGVMQSSNKRLKDAARILWRDLIKLYGNFILADISESCVDYSSGMVSDVCDFRGFYTRDSSSVTSTVGNSVIKFSLLDLREEDRLEFHFIVGEFIRCFKPVLCEMIDCLLSGMDINSSSLEYILIRIRPDIYEKKVSYFIENGFSSKLESLLSRALIMIPSGSRVMTYNEKGEFLMSSFDSVNESIDIFVSKYVSSLVNSSMLVSKSESSKDDLVIPMVEGKCKSKGKSKKRRVVEDYYNVENEYNDNHDRDNDVVPSMFGTIRVMRKFNNEINRMILYQIDNLSNYIGSIKGDPSAFSDLTSEDRVVAMEKRIRSIIDYSQSEFMDRVGEFITGVIVYADGDNIARLINIDEIHDFLRGLHAEMVVRHGDIFVRWSQ
;
A
#
# COMPACT_ATOMS: atom_id res chain seq x y z
N MET A 1 49.33 -2.73 53.49
CA MET A 1 48.24 -1.72 53.39
C MET A 1 47.74 -1.72 51.95
N SER A 2 46.64 -2.42 51.68
CA SER A 2 46.12 -2.59 50.32
C SER A 2 44.58 -2.46 50.32
N ASP A 3 44.12 -1.47 49.57
CA ASP A 3 42.79 -1.27 48.97
C ASP A 3 41.52 -1.59 49.80
N LYS A 4 41.10 -0.60 50.60
CA LYS A 4 39.68 -0.33 50.89
C LYS A 4 39.19 0.82 50.00
N ARG A 5 39.03 0.61 48.70
CA ARG A 5 38.11 1.46 47.92
C ARG A 5 36.70 1.01 48.26
N LEU A 6 36.07 1.72 49.21
CA LEU A 6 34.64 1.61 49.49
C LEU A 6 33.88 1.69 48.16
N THR A 7 33.03 0.70 47.90
CA THR A 7 32.14 0.62 46.75
C THR A 7 31.06 1.69 46.86
N ILE A 8 31.41 2.95 46.60
CA ILE A 8 30.48 4.07 46.51
C ILE A 8 29.74 3.93 45.18
N GLY A 9 28.42 3.75 45.23
CA GLY A 9 27.55 3.81 44.04
C GLY A 9 26.79 2.54 43.66
N PHE A 10 26.71 1.52 44.53
CA PHE A 10 25.80 0.38 44.30
C PHE A 10 24.54 0.47 45.19
N PRO A 11 23.34 0.28 44.62
CA PRO A 11 22.09 0.45 45.38
C PRO A 11 21.87 -0.62 46.46
N PHE A 12 22.27 -1.87 46.22
CA PHE A 12 22.16 -2.91 47.23
C PHE A 12 23.43 -3.02 48.07
N SER A 13 23.29 -2.80 49.39
CA SER A 13 24.35 -3.07 50.36
C SER A 13 24.72 -4.56 50.36
N ILE A 14 26.01 -4.85 50.37
CA ILE A 14 26.54 -6.22 50.44
C ILE A 14 26.67 -6.69 51.90
N ASN A 15 26.55 -5.77 52.86
CA ASN A 15 26.65 -6.08 54.29
C ASN A 15 25.29 -6.54 54.81
N TYR A 16 25.20 -7.81 55.17
CA TYR A 16 24.03 -8.38 55.82
C TYR A 16 24.10 -8.04 57.33
N SER A 17 23.14 -7.25 57.82
CA SER A 17 22.95 -6.96 59.25
C SER A 17 21.75 -7.76 59.75
N ASP A 18 21.93 -8.53 60.83
CA ASP A 18 20.87 -9.29 61.52
C ASP A 18 20.12 -8.45 62.57
N SER A 19 20.23 -7.12 62.51
CA SER A 19 19.57 -6.21 63.45
C SER A 19 18.05 -6.10 63.27
N ASP A 20 17.46 -6.79 62.30
CA ASP A 20 16.01 -6.84 62.11
C ASP A 20 15.45 -8.05 62.90
N SER A 21 15.46 -7.97 64.24
CA SER A 21 14.73 -8.90 65.10
C SER A 21 13.23 -8.65 64.98
N ASP A 22 12.45 -9.72 64.83
CA ASP A 22 10.98 -9.78 64.67
C ASP A 22 10.16 -9.25 65.87
N SER A 23 10.50 -8.08 66.41
CA SER A 23 9.63 -7.35 67.36
C SER A 23 9.03 -6.15 66.65
N ASP A 24 7.69 -6.11 66.65
CA ASP A 24 6.82 -4.99 66.28
C ASP A 24 6.24 -5.02 64.86
N LEU A 25 5.15 -5.78 64.72
CA LEU A 25 4.04 -5.47 63.80
C LEU A 25 2.73 -6.07 64.38
N VAL A 26 2.23 -5.43 65.44
CA VAL A 26 0.81 -5.47 65.80
C VAL A 26 0.18 -4.25 65.13
N CYS A 27 -0.53 -4.45 64.01
CA CYS A 27 -1.40 -3.42 63.45
C CYS A 27 -2.86 -3.82 63.75
N GLY A 28 -3.52 -2.95 64.52
CA GLY A 28 -4.91 -3.05 64.90
C GLY A 28 -5.86 -2.86 63.72
N ASN A 29 -7.03 -3.48 63.88
CA ASN A 29 -8.21 -3.24 63.07
C ASN A 29 -8.81 -1.88 63.46
N GLU A 30 -8.94 -0.98 62.49
CA GLU A 30 -9.88 0.15 62.59
C GLU A 30 -10.81 0.12 61.37
N GLU A 31 -12.08 -0.16 61.66
CA GLU A 31 -13.23 0.08 60.79
C GLU A 31 -13.56 1.59 60.78
N SER A 32 -13.64 2.19 59.60
CA SER A 32 -14.47 3.37 59.29
C SER A 32 -14.33 3.66 57.79
N GLY A 33 -15.30 4.15 57.03
CA GLY A 33 -16.72 4.36 57.21
C GLY A 33 -17.27 4.55 55.80
N LEU A 34 -18.30 3.79 55.44
CA LEU A 34 -19.00 3.92 54.15
C LEU A 34 -20.00 5.07 54.25
N GLY A 35 -19.64 6.22 53.66
CA GLY A 35 -20.55 7.31 53.39
C GLY A 35 -21.33 7.06 52.10
N GLN A 36 -22.64 6.92 52.22
CA GLN A 36 -23.62 7.03 51.14
C GLN A 36 -23.63 8.46 50.57
N LEU A 37 -23.78 8.59 49.25
CA LEU A 37 -24.54 9.68 48.64
C LEU A 37 -25.04 9.25 47.25
N ASN A 38 -26.37 9.17 47.17
CA ASN A 38 -27.15 8.95 45.96
C ASN A 38 -27.32 10.26 45.16
N ASP A 39 -27.82 10.05 43.94
CA ASP A 39 -28.54 10.94 43.05
C ASP A 39 -27.70 11.79 42.07
N ILE A 40 -27.90 11.50 40.77
CA ILE A 40 -28.48 12.45 39.80
C ILE A 40 -28.68 11.78 38.41
N VAL A 41 -29.96 11.67 38.05
CA VAL A 41 -30.61 11.97 36.76
C VAL A 41 -30.25 11.17 35.49
N ASN A 42 -31.22 10.32 35.10
CA ASN A 42 -31.45 9.82 33.74
C ASN A 42 -31.68 10.97 32.73
N ILE A 43 -30.88 11.01 31.65
CA ILE A 43 -31.27 11.66 30.40
C ILE A 43 -30.98 10.69 29.25
N THR A 44 -32.03 10.07 28.73
CA THR A 44 -32.06 9.41 27.42
C THR A 44 -32.14 10.48 26.33
N SER A 45 -31.09 10.59 25.52
CA SER A 45 -31.08 11.40 24.30
C SER A 45 -30.62 10.53 23.13
N THR A 46 -31.57 10.17 22.27
CA THR A 46 -31.37 9.53 20.98
C THR A 46 -31.10 10.61 19.93
N VAL A 47 -29.87 10.67 19.40
CA VAL A 47 -29.48 11.52 18.27
C VAL A 47 -28.62 10.68 17.30
N PRO A 48 -28.73 10.90 15.97
CA PRO A 48 -28.37 9.91 14.95
C PRO A 48 -26.87 9.71 14.79
N VAL A 49 -26.51 8.47 14.46
CA VAL A 49 -25.15 8.01 14.17
C VAL A 49 -24.71 8.51 12.79
N GLU A 50 -23.75 9.44 12.75
CA GLU A 50 -22.91 9.68 11.58
C GLU A 50 -21.70 8.74 11.66
N TYR A 51 -21.56 7.88 10.66
CA TYR A 51 -20.50 6.88 10.57
C TYR A 51 -19.20 7.51 10.07
N VAL A 52 -18.14 7.38 10.88
CA VAL A 52 -16.76 7.75 10.54
C VAL A 52 -16.16 6.63 9.68
N ALA A 53 -15.62 7.01 8.51
CA ALA A 53 -14.96 6.12 7.57
C ALA A 53 -13.68 5.47 8.14
N GLU A 54 -13.40 4.24 7.71
CA GLU A 54 -12.24 3.43 8.04
C GLU A 54 -10.90 4.11 7.66
N VAL A 55 -9.87 3.97 8.51
CA VAL A 55 -8.49 4.45 8.28
C VAL A 55 -7.58 3.30 7.80
N ASN A 56 -6.59 3.67 6.99
CA ASN A 56 -6.04 3.03 5.78
C ASN A 56 -4.63 2.43 6.01
N PRO A 57 -4.20 1.33 5.35
CA PRO A 57 -2.84 0.80 5.46
C PRO A 57 -1.90 1.46 4.42
N ASN A 58 -1.37 2.66 4.70
CA ASN A 58 -0.76 3.54 3.68
C ASN A 58 0.77 3.76 3.69
N SER A 59 1.57 2.98 4.43
CA SER A 59 3.04 3.20 4.43
C SER A 59 3.71 2.97 3.06
N SER A 60 3.15 2.11 2.20
CA SER A 60 3.66 1.87 0.85
C SER A 60 3.39 3.03 -0.13
N LEU A 61 2.32 3.79 0.09
CA LEU A 61 1.95 4.93 -0.76
C LEU A 61 2.93 6.10 -0.61
N ASP A 62 3.51 6.27 0.59
CA ASP A 62 4.49 7.32 0.85
C ASP A 62 5.78 7.13 0.03
N ILE A 63 6.30 5.91 -0.05
CA ILE A 63 7.52 5.65 -0.83
C ILE A 63 7.33 5.74 -2.32
N ILE A 64 6.18 5.29 -2.83
CA ILE A 64 5.88 5.46 -4.25
C ILE A 64 5.80 6.97 -4.57
N SER A 65 5.22 7.78 -3.69
CA SER A 65 5.15 9.23 -3.87
C SER A 65 6.53 9.87 -3.89
N LYS A 66 7.42 9.51 -2.94
CA LYS A 66 8.82 9.96 -2.92
C LYS A 66 9.60 9.55 -4.18
N LEU A 67 9.44 8.31 -4.63
CA LEU A 67 10.06 7.83 -5.87
C LEU A 67 9.55 8.57 -7.11
N LEU A 68 8.31 9.07 -7.10
CA LEU A 68 7.78 9.90 -8.19
C LEU A 68 8.34 11.32 -8.19
N GLU A 69 8.61 11.89 -7.00
CA GLU A 69 9.34 13.16 -6.88
C GLU A 69 10.77 13.00 -7.41
N ASP A 70 11.45 11.92 -7.00
CA ASP A 70 12.79 11.57 -7.48
C ASP A 70 12.82 11.36 -9.01
N TYR A 71 11.81 10.66 -9.54
CA TYR A 71 11.62 10.50 -10.98
C TYR A 71 11.45 11.86 -11.68
N SER A 72 10.59 12.72 -11.16
CA SER A 72 10.31 14.04 -11.75
C SER A 72 11.57 14.91 -11.78
N LEU A 73 12.37 14.86 -10.70
CA LEU A 73 13.66 15.53 -10.61
C LEU A 73 14.64 14.99 -11.66
N CYS A 74 14.72 13.68 -11.83
CA CYS A 74 15.59 13.06 -12.84
C CYS A 74 15.12 13.35 -14.27
N ALA A 75 13.82 13.24 -14.54
CA ALA A 75 13.22 13.45 -15.85
C ALA A 75 13.38 14.89 -16.35
N SER A 76 13.41 15.88 -15.46
CA SER A 76 13.64 17.29 -15.82
C SER A 76 14.98 17.55 -16.55
N LYS A 77 15.94 16.63 -16.43
CA LYS A 77 17.25 16.71 -17.09
C LYS A 77 17.22 16.24 -18.55
N PHE A 78 16.13 15.60 -18.98
CA PHE A 78 15.98 15.05 -20.31
C PHE A 78 15.04 15.96 -21.12
N SER A 79 15.50 16.42 -22.28
CA SER A 79 14.61 17.06 -23.24
C SER A 79 13.70 15.99 -23.83
N GLN A 80 12.39 16.07 -23.56
CA GLN A 80 11.43 15.19 -24.22
C GLN A 80 11.50 15.46 -25.73
N PRO A 81 11.85 14.46 -26.56
CA PRO A 81 11.68 14.59 -28.00
C PRO A 81 10.20 14.85 -28.28
N ASN A 82 9.88 15.41 -29.45
CA ASN A 82 8.49 15.71 -29.83
C ASN A 82 7.70 14.42 -30.18
N ILE A 83 7.67 13.45 -29.27
CA ILE A 83 7.16 12.09 -29.44
C ILE A 83 5.66 12.09 -29.67
N VAL A 84 4.95 12.98 -28.98
CA VAL A 84 3.50 13.17 -29.13
C VAL A 84 3.15 13.50 -30.59
N SER A 85 3.97 14.34 -31.25
CA SER A 85 3.75 14.67 -32.67
C SER A 85 3.97 13.46 -33.59
N ALA A 86 4.93 12.58 -33.27
CA ALA A 86 5.20 11.38 -34.05
C ALA A 86 4.03 10.38 -33.99
N ALA A 87 3.40 10.20 -32.82
CA ALA A 87 2.22 9.35 -32.68
C ALA A 87 1.07 9.83 -33.58
N TYR A 88 0.78 11.13 -33.56
CA TYR A 88 -0.27 11.72 -34.40
C TYR A 88 0.05 11.67 -35.89
N GLU A 89 1.31 11.87 -36.28
CA GLU A 89 1.72 11.81 -37.68
C GLU A 89 1.58 10.39 -38.23
N ILE A 90 2.13 9.40 -37.52
CA ILE A 90 2.14 7.99 -37.95
C ILE A 90 0.73 7.41 -37.93
N CYS A 91 -0.01 7.69 -36.85
CA CYS A 91 -1.37 7.20 -36.70
C CYS A 91 -2.39 8.15 -37.30
N SER A 92 -1.99 9.16 -38.08
CA SER A 92 -2.93 10.03 -38.78
C SER A 92 -3.87 9.17 -39.63
N ASN A 93 -5.11 9.61 -39.78
CA ASN A 93 -6.11 8.91 -40.59
C ASN A 93 -6.54 7.52 -40.05
N TYR A 94 -6.33 7.21 -38.76
CA TYR A 94 -6.97 6.06 -38.12
C TYR A 94 -8.50 6.23 -38.03
N GLY A 95 -9.22 5.17 -37.66
CA GLY A 95 -10.68 5.23 -37.52
C GLY A 95 -11.43 5.17 -38.85
N TYR A 96 -11.97 6.31 -39.33
CA TYR A 96 -12.89 6.41 -40.48
C TYR A 96 -12.32 7.19 -41.68
N SER A 97 -11.01 7.39 -41.74
CA SER A 97 -10.41 8.12 -42.85
C SER A 97 -10.52 7.35 -44.16
N ILE A 98 -10.89 8.05 -45.23
CA ILE A 98 -11.06 7.49 -46.57
C ILE A 98 -9.94 7.91 -47.53
N TYR A 99 -8.96 8.69 -47.08
CA TYR A 99 -7.84 9.10 -47.93
C TYR A 99 -7.03 7.85 -48.29
N ASP A 100 -6.94 7.56 -49.59
CA ASP A 100 -6.32 6.36 -50.17
C ASP A 100 -4.99 6.65 -50.88
N ASP A 101 -4.62 7.93 -51.04
CA ASP A 101 -3.39 8.37 -51.72
C ASP A 101 -2.11 7.67 -51.19
N ASP A 102 -2.02 7.44 -49.88
CA ASP A 102 -0.90 6.75 -49.23
C ASP A 102 -1.10 5.23 -49.06
N MET A 103 -2.24 4.70 -49.53
CA MET A 103 -2.62 3.29 -49.48
C MET A 103 -2.75 2.64 -50.86
N TYR A 104 -2.52 3.38 -51.95
CA TYR A 104 -2.62 2.89 -53.34
C TYR A 104 -1.82 1.59 -53.59
N ASP A 105 -0.62 1.50 -53.00
CA ASP A 105 0.27 0.34 -53.15
C ASP A 105 0.11 -0.71 -52.04
N PHE A 106 -0.92 -0.64 -51.20
CA PHE A 106 -1.06 -1.54 -50.03
C PHE A 106 -1.01 -3.03 -50.39
N TYR A 107 -1.56 -3.40 -51.55
CA TYR A 107 -1.54 -4.79 -52.03
C TYR A 107 -0.19 -5.24 -52.58
N SER A 108 0.75 -4.32 -52.80
CA SER A 108 2.13 -4.65 -53.18
C SER A 108 2.86 -5.37 -52.04
N GLU A 109 3.63 -6.40 -52.37
CA GLU A 109 4.53 -7.07 -51.41
C GLU A 109 5.63 -6.11 -50.91
N CYS A 110 5.94 -5.07 -51.68
CA CYS A 110 6.95 -4.07 -51.31
C CYS A 110 6.41 -2.93 -50.45
N PHE A 111 5.11 -2.91 -50.07
CA PHE A 111 4.50 -1.78 -49.35
C PHE A 111 5.26 -1.41 -48.07
N PHE A 112 5.44 -2.36 -47.15
CA PHE A 112 6.15 -2.13 -45.89
C PHE A 112 7.66 -1.91 -46.10
N LYS A 113 8.25 -2.51 -47.15
CA LYS A 113 9.65 -2.27 -47.55
C LYS A 113 9.85 -0.82 -48.00
N ASN A 114 8.92 -0.27 -48.76
CA ASN A 114 8.98 1.12 -49.22
C ASN A 114 8.85 2.11 -48.06
N TYR A 115 8.01 1.82 -47.05
CA TYR A 115 7.98 2.61 -45.83
C TYR A 115 9.30 2.51 -45.05
N ALA A 116 9.78 1.29 -44.80
CA ALA A 116 11.05 1.07 -44.11
C ALA A 116 12.22 1.81 -44.78
N ASN A 117 12.34 1.70 -46.11
CA ASN A 117 13.36 2.39 -46.90
C ASN A 117 13.26 3.93 -46.78
N ARG A 118 12.04 4.49 -46.79
CA ARG A 118 11.82 5.95 -46.62
C ARG A 118 12.25 6.44 -45.24
N CYS A 119 12.08 5.61 -44.21
CA CYS A 119 12.54 5.89 -42.85
C CYS A 119 14.02 5.53 -42.62
N GLY A 120 14.71 4.98 -43.63
CA GLY A 120 16.11 4.55 -43.52
C GLY A 120 16.31 3.26 -42.70
N TYR A 121 15.26 2.47 -42.53
CA TYR A 121 15.29 1.18 -41.84
C TYR A 121 15.76 0.08 -42.79
N ASP A 122 16.67 -0.77 -42.30
CA ASP A 122 17.07 -2.00 -42.98
C ASP A 122 16.34 -3.18 -42.33
N VAL A 123 15.30 -3.69 -42.99
CA VAL A 123 14.45 -4.77 -42.48
C VAL A 123 14.68 -6.05 -43.28
N SER A 124 14.77 -7.19 -42.59
CA SER A 124 15.04 -8.47 -43.26
C SER A 124 13.87 -8.91 -44.14
N ASP A 125 14.18 -9.61 -45.24
CA ASP A 125 13.15 -10.17 -46.12
C ASP A 125 12.25 -11.18 -45.38
N ASN A 126 12.78 -11.88 -44.36
CA ASN A 126 12.00 -12.78 -43.50
C ASN A 126 10.94 -12.01 -42.70
N PHE A 127 11.31 -10.88 -42.09
CA PHE A 127 10.36 -10.02 -41.37
C PHE A 127 9.28 -9.48 -42.32
N LEU A 128 9.68 -8.97 -43.49
CA LEU A 128 8.74 -8.48 -44.51
C LEU A 128 7.78 -9.56 -45.01
N SER A 129 8.28 -10.77 -45.23
CA SER A 129 7.46 -11.93 -45.62
C SER A 129 6.41 -12.24 -44.55
N GLU A 130 6.78 -12.20 -43.27
CA GLU A 130 5.86 -12.47 -42.17
C GLU A 130 4.79 -11.38 -42.03
N ILE A 131 5.16 -10.10 -42.09
CA ILE A 131 4.20 -8.99 -42.06
C ILE A 131 3.24 -9.05 -43.26
N ASN A 132 3.74 -9.38 -44.46
CA ASN A 132 2.87 -9.58 -45.63
C ASN A 132 1.94 -10.78 -45.47
N ARG A 133 2.39 -11.88 -44.86
CA ARG A 133 1.52 -13.03 -44.54
C ARG A 133 0.37 -12.61 -43.61
N LEU A 134 0.67 -11.86 -42.55
CA LEU A 134 -0.34 -11.33 -41.62
C LEU A 134 -1.29 -10.34 -42.31
N LYS A 135 -0.77 -9.51 -43.24
CA LYS A 135 -1.56 -8.61 -44.10
C LYS A 135 -2.62 -9.40 -44.88
N TYR A 136 -2.23 -10.46 -45.57
CA TYR A 136 -3.17 -11.29 -46.35
C TYR A 136 -4.21 -11.96 -45.45
N MET A 137 -3.79 -12.48 -44.30
CA MET A 137 -4.69 -13.11 -43.33
C MET A 137 -5.76 -12.13 -42.84
N PHE A 138 -5.36 -10.92 -42.45
CA PHE A 138 -6.28 -9.88 -42.00
C PHE A 138 -7.22 -9.41 -43.11
N VAL A 139 -6.70 -9.14 -44.32
CA VAL A 139 -7.52 -8.73 -45.48
C VAL A 139 -8.56 -9.79 -45.82
N ASN A 140 -8.20 -11.08 -45.78
CA ASN A 140 -9.13 -12.16 -46.07
C ASN A 140 -10.24 -12.27 -45.02
N TYR A 141 -9.91 -12.05 -43.74
CA TYR A 141 -10.90 -11.96 -42.67
C TYR A 141 -11.87 -10.80 -42.93
N VAL A 142 -11.35 -9.60 -43.20
CA VAL A 142 -12.18 -8.41 -43.49
C VAL A 142 -13.15 -8.66 -44.64
N ASN A 143 -12.66 -9.23 -45.76
CA ASN A 143 -13.51 -9.52 -46.92
C ASN A 143 -14.60 -10.55 -46.59
N THR A 144 -14.26 -11.62 -45.89
CA THR A 144 -15.22 -12.68 -45.51
C THR A 144 -16.32 -12.11 -44.63
N THR A 145 -15.98 -11.35 -43.58
CA THR A 145 -16.98 -10.79 -42.66
C THR A 145 -17.85 -9.72 -43.34
N LEU A 146 -17.29 -8.86 -44.21
CA LEU A 146 -18.09 -7.90 -44.98
C LEU A 146 -19.12 -8.63 -45.89
N CYS A 147 -18.73 -9.75 -46.50
CA CYS A 147 -19.65 -10.58 -47.27
C CYS A 147 -20.74 -11.24 -46.40
N GLU A 148 -20.38 -11.75 -45.23
CA GLU A 148 -21.32 -12.39 -44.28
C GLU A 148 -22.32 -11.39 -43.70
N ASP A 149 -21.92 -10.15 -43.43
CA ASP A 149 -22.77 -9.06 -42.93
C ASP A 149 -23.49 -8.30 -44.08
N ASP A 150 -23.71 -8.96 -45.23
CA ASP A 150 -24.57 -8.51 -46.34
C ASP A 150 -24.18 -7.15 -46.96
N PHE A 151 -22.88 -6.80 -47.02
CA PHE A 151 -22.45 -5.57 -47.72
C PHE A 151 -22.73 -5.62 -49.23
N SER A 152 -22.95 -6.81 -49.80
CA SER A 152 -23.40 -6.97 -51.19
C SER A 152 -24.74 -6.30 -51.46
N ARG A 153 -25.58 -6.04 -50.44
CA ARG A 153 -26.83 -5.28 -50.58
C ARG A 153 -26.65 -3.86 -51.09
N PHE A 154 -25.45 -3.28 -50.96
CA PHE A 154 -25.13 -1.97 -51.52
C PHE A 154 -24.82 -2.03 -53.03
N LEU A 155 -24.68 -3.22 -53.63
CA LEU A 155 -24.35 -3.38 -55.04
C LEU A 155 -25.62 -3.39 -55.92
N PHE A 156 -26.37 -2.29 -55.92
CA PHE A 156 -27.61 -2.14 -56.71
C PHE A 156 -27.69 -0.80 -57.45
N LYS A 157 -28.49 -0.79 -58.52
CA LYS A 157 -28.80 0.41 -59.31
C LYS A 157 -30.14 1.02 -58.84
N ILE A 158 -30.16 2.33 -58.58
CA ILE A 158 -31.35 3.07 -58.18
C ILE A 158 -32.24 3.34 -59.40
N ASN A 159 -33.56 3.26 -59.22
CA ASN A 159 -34.55 3.60 -60.24
C ASN A 159 -34.91 5.10 -60.20
N GLU A 160 -34.80 5.80 -61.32
CA GLU A 160 -34.75 7.27 -61.42
C GLU A 160 -36.13 7.98 -61.41
N ASN A 161 -37.24 7.25 -61.25
CA ASN A 161 -38.58 7.78 -61.55
C ASN A 161 -39.12 8.90 -60.61
N ASN A 162 -38.37 9.35 -59.58
CA ASN A 162 -38.79 10.45 -58.69
C ASN A 162 -37.60 11.17 -58.01
N TYR A 163 -37.33 12.42 -58.40
CA TYR A 163 -36.16 13.20 -57.94
C TYR A 163 -36.20 13.59 -56.44
N ASP A 164 -37.36 13.97 -55.89
CA ASP A 164 -37.43 14.35 -54.46
C ASP A 164 -37.24 13.14 -53.54
N LYS A 165 -37.76 11.98 -53.95
CA LYS A 165 -37.53 10.72 -53.26
C LYS A 165 -36.10 10.22 -53.43
N LEU A 166 -35.40 10.66 -54.48
CA LEU A 166 -34.04 10.23 -54.78
C LEU A 166 -33.03 10.74 -53.75
N LEU A 167 -33.07 12.02 -53.40
CA LEU A 167 -32.17 12.60 -52.40
C LEU A 167 -32.37 11.92 -51.03
N LEU A 168 -33.62 11.72 -50.62
CA LEU A 168 -33.96 10.99 -49.40
C LEU A 168 -33.45 9.54 -49.43
N LEU A 169 -33.55 8.87 -50.58
CA LEU A 169 -33.05 7.51 -50.77
C LEU A 169 -31.53 7.45 -50.68
N LEU A 170 -30.80 8.39 -51.31
CA LEU A 170 -29.33 8.43 -51.25
C LEU A 170 -28.82 8.74 -49.84
N ASP A 171 -29.44 9.70 -49.15
CA ASP A 171 -29.10 10.02 -47.75
C ASP A 171 -29.40 8.82 -46.83
N SER A 172 -30.52 8.13 -47.08
CA SER A 172 -30.88 6.89 -46.38
C SER A 172 -29.83 5.79 -46.61
N ASN A 173 -29.37 5.59 -47.86
CA ASN A 173 -28.32 4.61 -48.16
C ASN A 173 -26.98 4.98 -47.54
N CYS A 174 -26.59 6.25 -47.52
CA CYS A 174 -25.41 6.71 -46.79
C CYS A 174 -25.52 6.31 -45.32
N ARG A 175 -26.65 6.64 -44.69
CA ARG A 175 -26.93 6.30 -43.29
C ARG A 175 -26.86 4.79 -43.05
N PHE A 176 -27.48 3.97 -43.89
CA PHE A 176 -27.41 2.52 -43.75
C PHE A 176 -25.98 2.00 -43.92
N PHE A 177 -25.24 2.48 -44.90
CA PHE A 177 -23.84 2.11 -45.11
C PHE A 177 -23.00 2.43 -43.88
N TYR A 178 -23.11 3.66 -43.39
CA TYR A 178 -22.43 4.10 -42.17
C TYR A 178 -22.78 3.26 -40.94
N VAL A 179 -24.07 3.01 -40.69
CA VAL A 179 -24.51 2.16 -39.57
C VAL A 179 -23.92 0.76 -39.70
N SER A 180 -23.90 0.21 -40.92
CA SER A 180 -23.34 -1.13 -41.20
C SER A 180 -21.84 -1.18 -40.91
N VAL A 181 -21.07 -0.20 -41.41
CA VAL A 181 -19.63 -0.09 -41.16
C VAL A 181 -19.35 0.06 -39.67
N HIS A 182 -20.11 0.90 -38.98
CA HIS A 182 -19.97 1.08 -37.55
C HIS A 182 -20.26 -0.21 -36.78
N SER A 183 -21.36 -0.90 -37.11
CA SER A 183 -21.77 -2.12 -36.41
C SER A 183 -20.80 -3.29 -36.62
N ILE A 184 -20.06 -3.32 -37.72
CA ILE A 184 -19.10 -4.41 -37.99
C ILE A 184 -17.67 -4.06 -37.55
N ARG A 185 -17.32 -2.77 -37.45
CA ARG A 185 -15.95 -2.32 -37.15
C ARG A 185 -15.38 -2.96 -35.89
N PHE A 186 -16.18 -3.11 -34.83
CA PHE A 186 -15.69 -3.70 -33.58
C PHE A 186 -15.19 -5.14 -33.79
N LYS A 187 -15.85 -5.96 -34.63
CA LYS A 187 -15.41 -7.33 -34.94
C LYS A 187 -14.01 -7.32 -35.57
N PHE A 188 -13.76 -6.37 -36.47
CA PHE A 188 -12.45 -6.20 -37.11
C PHE A 188 -11.37 -5.71 -36.16
N VAL A 189 -11.71 -4.74 -35.31
CA VAL A 189 -10.81 -4.22 -34.28
C VAL A 189 -10.44 -5.32 -33.28
N ASP A 190 -11.42 -6.12 -32.85
CA ASP A 190 -11.20 -7.23 -31.93
C ASP A 190 -10.29 -8.29 -32.56
N PHE A 191 -10.52 -8.67 -33.82
CA PHE A 191 -9.66 -9.62 -34.52
C PHE A 191 -8.24 -9.05 -34.74
N LEU A 192 -8.11 -7.79 -35.16
CA LEU A 192 -6.83 -7.12 -35.31
C LEU A 192 -6.06 -7.09 -33.98
N ARG A 193 -6.73 -6.72 -32.88
CA ARG A 193 -6.13 -6.59 -31.56
C ARG A 193 -5.75 -7.94 -30.94
N ASN A 194 -6.62 -8.96 -31.04
CA ASN A 194 -6.45 -10.22 -30.31
C ASN A 194 -5.68 -11.28 -31.11
N GLU A 195 -5.79 -11.29 -32.43
CA GLU A 195 -5.17 -12.33 -33.27
C GLU A 195 -3.94 -11.80 -34.03
N ILE A 196 -4.01 -10.57 -34.57
CA ILE A 196 -2.97 -10.06 -35.46
C ILE A 196 -1.86 -9.33 -34.71
N VAL A 197 -2.19 -8.44 -33.78
CA VAL A 197 -1.20 -7.65 -33.02
C VAL A 197 -0.18 -8.55 -32.28
N PRO A 198 -0.57 -9.64 -31.59
CA PRO A 198 0.40 -10.55 -30.97
C PRO A 198 1.39 -11.15 -31.98
N LEU A 199 0.90 -11.58 -33.14
CA LEU A 199 1.75 -12.14 -34.21
C LEU A 199 2.69 -11.09 -34.82
N ILE A 200 2.25 -9.83 -34.90
CA ILE A 200 3.13 -8.71 -35.28
C ILE A 200 4.23 -8.55 -34.23
N LEU A 201 3.88 -8.51 -32.94
CA LEU A 201 4.87 -8.38 -31.86
C LEU A 201 5.91 -9.52 -31.88
N ASP A 202 5.48 -10.77 -32.14
CA ASP A 202 6.38 -11.91 -32.31
C ASP A 202 7.32 -11.76 -33.51
N ALA A 203 6.84 -11.17 -34.61
CA ALA A 203 7.68 -10.88 -35.77
C ALA A 203 8.75 -9.81 -35.44
N PHE A 204 8.40 -8.82 -34.62
CA PHE A 204 9.35 -7.81 -34.14
C PHE A 204 10.41 -8.39 -33.19
N ASP A 205 10.11 -9.42 -32.39
CA ASP A 205 11.13 -10.07 -31.57
C ASP A 205 12.16 -10.80 -32.42
N LYS A 206 11.70 -11.52 -33.45
CA LYS A 206 12.59 -12.23 -34.38
C LYS A 206 13.49 -11.29 -35.18
N LEU A 207 13.11 -10.01 -35.28
CA LEU A 207 13.95 -8.97 -35.88
C LEU A 207 15.19 -8.68 -35.01
N LEU A 208 15.15 -8.96 -33.70
CA LEU A 208 16.27 -8.75 -32.76
C LEU A 208 17.40 -9.79 -32.89
N ASP A 209 17.09 -11.00 -33.36
CA ASP A 209 18.02 -12.13 -33.33
C ASP A 209 19.01 -12.18 -34.51
N VAL A 210 18.91 -11.24 -35.47
CA VAL A 210 19.80 -11.22 -36.64
C VAL A 210 21.13 -10.56 -36.27
N ASP A 211 22.09 -11.41 -35.89
CA ASP A 211 23.47 -11.09 -35.54
C ASP A 211 24.17 -10.33 -36.69
N SER A 212 24.14 -9.00 -36.62
CA SER A 212 24.58 -8.13 -37.70
C SER A 212 25.86 -7.39 -37.31
N SER A 213 26.98 -7.88 -37.82
CA SER A 213 28.26 -7.18 -37.71
C SER A 213 28.33 -5.87 -38.51
N ASN A 214 27.30 -5.48 -39.27
CA ASN A 214 27.35 -4.30 -40.16
C ASN A 214 26.03 -3.53 -40.40
N SER A 215 24.84 -3.97 -39.96
CA SER A 215 23.60 -3.17 -40.18
C SER A 215 23.31 -2.27 -38.97
N ARG A 216 22.75 -1.08 -39.23
CA ARG A 216 22.29 -0.20 -38.14
C ARG A 216 21.11 -0.87 -37.45
N ASN A 217 21.31 -1.35 -36.23
CA ASN A 217 20.24 -1.87 -35.39
C ASN A 217 19.14 -0.80 -35.26
N LEU A 218 17.89 -1.14 -35.63
CA LEU A 218 16.74 -0.29 -35.35
C LEU A 218 16.70 0.00 -33.84
N GLY A 219 16.69 1.29 -33.50
CA GLY A 219 16.48 1.74 -32.13
C GLY A 219 15.09 1.33 -31.64
N TYR A 220 14.88 1.42 -30.31
CA TYR A 220 13.59 1.16 -29.71
C TYR A 220 12.47 2.00 -30.34
N LEU A 221 12.69 3.32 -30.42
CA LEU A 221 11.74 4.27 -31.00
C LEU A 221 11.42 3.95 -32.47
N ASP A 222 12.41 3.54 -33.27
CA ASP A 222 12.19 3.19 -34.68
C ASP A 222 11.32 1.93 -34.84
N LYS A 223 11.51 0.94 -33.95
CA LYS A 223 10.67 -0.26 -33.91
C LYS A 223 9.24 0.08 -33.53
N GLU A 224 9.05 0.91 -32.51
CA GLU A 224 7.71 1.33 -32.09
C GLU A 224 7.01 2.13 -33.20
N LYS A 225 7.70 3.04 -33.89
CA LYS A 225 7.15 3.75 -35.05
C LYS A 225 6.75 2.81 -36.18
N LEU A 226 7.59 1.84 -36.51
CA LEU A 226 7.28 0.83 -37.53
C LEU A 226 6.08 -0.03 -37.12
N PHE A 227 6.00 -0.41 -35.84
CA PHE A 227 4.87 -1.15 -35.28
C PHE A 227 3.57 -0.37 -35.42
N LEU A 228 3.56 0.90 -34.98
CA LEU A 228 2.40 1.79 -35.10
C LEU A 228 1.97 1.91 -36.57
N TYR A 229 2.91 2.14 -37.49
CA TYR A 229 2.61 2.21 -38.91
C TYR A 229 1.94 0.94 -39.45
N VAL A 230 2.46 -0.24 -39.11
CA VAL A 230 1.89 -1.53 -39.57
C VAL A 230 0.47 -1.71 -39.05
N VAL A 231 0.24 -1.51 -37.74
CA VAL A 231 -1.08 -1.72 -37.15
C VAL A 231 -2.11 -0.69 -37.62
N THR A 232 -1.73 0.58 -37.71
CA THR A 232 -2.61 1.63 -38.26
C THR A 232 -2.92 1.37 -39.74
N THR A 233 -1.95 0.89 -40.52
CA THR A 233 -2.21 0.48 -41.91
C THR A 233 -3.27 -0.62 -41.96
N PHE A 234 -3.17 -1.64 -41.12
CA PHE A 234 -4.17 -2.70 -41.04
C PHE A 234 -5.54 -2.15 -40.60
N GLU A 235 -5.59 -1.26 -39.61
CA GLU A 235 -6.84 -0.62 -39.21
C GLU A 235 -7.51 0.12 -40.38
N ARG A 236 -6.73 0.85 -41.19
CA ARG A 236 -7.24 1.62 -42.34
C ARG A 236 -7.80 0.73 -43.46
N VAL A 237 -7.29 -0.49 -43.61
CA VAL A 237 -7.80 -1.46 -44.59
C VAL A 237 -9.26 -1.79 -44.35
N ILE A 238 -9.73 -1.73 -43.10
CA ILE A 238 -11.14 -1.95 -42.75
C ILE A 238 -12.03 -0.97 -43.53
N ILE A 239 -11.70 0.33 -43.45
CA ILE A 239 -12.46 1.39 -44.11
C ILE A 239 -12.27 1.35 -45.61
N LEU A 240 -11.06 1.11 -46.11
CA LEU A 240 -10.80 0.99 -47.55
C LEU A 240 -11.61 -0.15 -48.18
N ARG A 241 -11.69 -1.30 -47.50
CA ARG A 241 -12.50 -2.43 -47.97
C ARG A 241 -13.99 -2.13 -47.93
N ALA A 242 -14.50 -1.55 -46.85
CA ALA A 242 -15.89 -1.11 -46.80
C ALA A 242 -16.18 -0.11 -47.93
N MET A 243 -15.33 0.90 -48.11
CA MET A 243 -15.46 1.93 -49.15
C MET A 243 -15.41 1.36 -50.56
N SER A 244 -14.77 0.21 -50.80
CA SER A 244 -14.82 -0.43 -52.12
C SER A 244 -16.24 -0.86 -52.54
N TYR A 245 -17.08 -1.28 -51.57
CA TYR A 245 -18.50 -1.54 -51.83
C TYR A 245 -19.27 -0.25 -52.13
N TRP A 246 -18.97 0.83 -51.39
CA TRP A 246 -19.59 2.13 -51.64
C TRP A 246 -19.18 2.74 -52.98
N ASN A 247 -17.90 2.65 -53.34
CA ASN A 247 -17.42 3.10 -54.64
C ASN A 247 -18.07 2.30 -55.77
N SER A 248 -18.25 0.99 -55.60
CA SER A 248 -18.99 0.16 -56.55
C SER A 248 -20.46 0.59 -56.66
N PHE A 249 -21.10 0.93 -55.54
CA PHE A 249 -22.44 1.54 -55.53
C PHE A 249 -22.46 2.87 -56.31
N CYS A 250 -21.47 3.75 -56.09
CA CYS A 250 -21.35 5.00 -56.83
C CYS A 250 -21.14 4.78 -58.33
N ASP A 251 -20.33 3.79 -58.72
CA ASP A 251 -20.06 3.47 -60.12
C ASP A 251 -21.31 2.92 -60.83
N LEU A 252 -22.08 2.05 -60.17
CA LEU A 252 -23.37 1.54 -60.68
C LEU A 252 -24.40 2.66 -60.87
N ASN A 253 -24.28 3.75 -60.10
CA ASN A 253 -25.17 4.90 -60.09
C ASN A 253 -24.50 6.18 -60.62
N LYS A 254 -23.43 6.07 -61.41
CA LYS A 254 -22.59 7.21 -61.79
C LYS A 254 -23.35 8.31 -62.54
N ASP A 255 -24.16 7.93 -63.52
CA ASP A 255 -24.93 8.90 -64.34
C ASP A 255 -25.92 9.69 -63.46
N LEU A 256 -26.56 8.99 -62.53
CA LEU A 256 -27.46 9.56 -61.54
C LEU A 256 -26.74 10.52 -60.59
N LEU A 257 -25.59 10.12 -60.04
CA LEU A 257 -24.80 10.97 -59.15
C LEU A 257 -24.24 12.21 -59.85
N LEU A 258 -23.86 12.10 -61.13
CA LEU A 258 -23.43 13.25 -61.95
C LEU A 258 -24.55 14.27 -62.18
N SER A 259 -25.82 13.84 -62.14
CA SER A 259 -26.96 14.76 -62.22
C SER A 259 -27.14 15.62 -60.96
N LEU A 260 -26.58 15.19 -59.82
CA LEU A 260 -26.68 15.85 -58.52
C LEU A 260 -25.50 16.80 -58.29
N GLN A 261 -25.46 17.92 -59.03
CA GLN A 261 -24.30 18.83 -59.07
C GLN A 261 -23.94 19.49 -57.71
N TYR A 262 -24.80 19.42 -56.70
CA TYR A 262 -24.64 20.16 -55.44
C TYR A 262 -24.24 19.31 -54.23
N THR A 263 -24.25 17.97 -54.33
CA THR A 263 -23.99 17.09 -53.19
C THR A 263 -22.97 16.01 -53.54
N ASP A 264 -21.86 15.98 -52.80
CA ASP A 264 -20.87 14.91 -52.95
C ASP A 264 -21.26 13.68 -52.13
N TYR A 265 -21.63 12.61 -52.84
CA TYR A 265 -21.94 11.30 -52.28
C TYR A 265 -20.77 10.32 -52.31
N LYS A 266 -19.57 10.75 -52.76
CA LYS A 266 -18.38 9.88 -52.78
C LYS A 266 -17.94 9.45 -51.40
N ASN A 267 -18.17 10.29 -50.38
CA ASN A 267 -17.87 9.97 -49.00
C ASN A 267 -19.17 9.92 -48.15
N PRO A 268 -19.69 8.72 -47.84
CA PRO A 268 -20.92 8.58 -47.05
C PRO A 268 -20.74 9.07 -45.61
N PHE A 269 -19.52 9.03 -45.06
CA PHE A 269 -19.23 9.51 -43.70
C PHE A 269 -19.30 11.03 -43.62
N ILE A 270 -18.68 11.75 -44.56
CA ILE A 270 -18.78 13.22 -44.64
C ILE A 270 -20.23 13.63 -44.89
N ARG A 271 -20.93 12.93 -45.79
CA ARG A 271 -22.33 13.23 -46.10
C ARG A 271 -23.24 13.18 -44.87
N ILE A 272 -23.05 12.19 -44.01
CA ILE A 272 -23.83 12.08 -42.76
C ILE A 272 -23.44 13.18 -41.77
N SER A 273 -22.14 13.45 -41.61
CA SER A 273 -21.67 14.48 -40.67
C SER A 273 -22.10 15.91 -41.03
N THR A 274 -22.36 16.18 -42.31
CA THR A 274 -22.76 17.50 -42.83
C THR A 274 -24.26 17.60 -43.14
N GLY A 275 -24.99 16.50 -43.05
CA GLY A 275 -26.40 16.41 -43.45
C GLY A 275 -27.36 17.05 -42.44
N VAL A 276 -28.38 17.74 -42.95
CA VAL A 276 -29.45 18.40 -42.16
C VAL A 276 -30.24 17.40 -41.30
N PHE A 277 -30.22 16.11 -41.65
CA PHE A 277 -31.11 15.09 -41.08
C PHE A 277 -30.48 14.17 -40.02
N CYS A 278 -29.21 14.34 -39.64
CA CYS A 278 -28.59 13.47 -38.64
C CYS A 278 -27.60 14.19 -37.74
N ALA A 279 -28.02 14.51 -36.51
CA ALA A 279 -27.13 14.64 -35.35
C ALA A 279 -26.68 13.25 -34.86
N ALA A 280 -26.35 12.34 -35.78
CA ALA A 280 -25.79 11.06 -35.40
C ALA A 280 -24.34 11.32 -35.01
N ASP A 281 -24.04 11.20 -33.72
CA ASP A 281 -22.67 11.30 -33.22
C ASP A 281 -21.81 10.31 -34.00
N VAL A 282 -20.87 10.82 -34.79
CA VAL A 282 -19.83 9.99 -35.39
C VAL A 282 -19.07 9.38 -34.21
N PRO A 283 -19.11 8.06 -34.01
CA PRO A 283 -18.53 7.42 -32.85
C PRO A 283 -17.06 7.75 -32.86
N MET A 284 -16.67 8.57 -31.88
CA MET A 284 -15.34 9.10 -31.80
C MET A 284 -14.41 7.94 -31.46
N VAL A 285 -13.53 7.59 -32.39
CA VAL A 285 -12.46 6.63 -32.11
C VAL A 285 -11.44 7.38 -31.27
N SER A 286 -11.46 7.17 -29.95
CA SER A 286 -10.60 7.92 -29.02
C SER A 286 -9.11 7.67 -29.26
N HIS A 287 -8.74 6.47 -29.72
CA HIS A 287 -7.36 6.06 -29.95
C HIS A 287 -7.24 5.02 -31.10
N PRO A 288 -6.09 4.95 -31.78
CA PRO A 288 -5.82 3.90 -32.76
C PRO A 288 -5.78 2.51 -32.13
N VAL A 289 -6.07 1.47 -32.92
CA VAL A 289 -6.07 0.06 -32.44
C VAL A 289 -4.70 -0.37 -31.92
N ALA A 290 -3.63 0.28 -32.36
CA ALA A 290 -2.26 0.03 -31.91
C ALA A 290 -2.00 0.38 -30.43
N PHE A 291 -2.93 1.06 -29.76
CA PHE A 291 -2.82 1.46 -28.36
C PHE A 291 -3.78 0.66 -27.47
N THR A 292 -3.38 0.52 -26.21
CA THR A 292 -4.19 -0.04 -25.13
C THR A 292 -4.07 0.83 -23.90
N TYR A 293 -5.14 0.87 -23.10
CA TYR A 293 -5.16 1.63 -21.87
C TYR A 293 -4.41 0.89 -20.76
N ARG A 294 -3.42 1.55 -20.15
CA ARG A 294 -2.60 1.00 -19.08
C ARG A 294 -2.22 2.09 -18.08
N TYR A 295 -2.58 1.88 -16.81
CA TYR A 295 -2.29 2.79 -15.70
C TYR A 295 -2.71 4.25 -15.94
N GLY A 296 -3.87 4.46 -16.56
CA GLY A 296 -4.38 5.80 -16.81
C GLY A 296 -4.02 6.39 -18.18
N VAL A 297 -3.28 5.66 -19.02
CA VAL A 297 -2.70 6.18 -20.26
C VAL A 297 -2.86 5.20 -21.40
N TYR A 298 -3.10 5.70 -22.61
CA TYR A 298 -3.02 4.89 -23.81
C TYR A 298 -1.57 4.71 -24.25
N VAL A 299 -1.07 3.49 -24.14
CA VAL A 299 0.30 3.10 -24.50
C VAL A 299 0.22 2.12 -25.68
N SER A 300 1.15 2.20 -26.63
CA SER A 300 1.16 1.25 -27.75
C SER A 300 1.34 -0.19 -27.23
N PHE A 301 0.79 -1.20 -27.89
CA PHE A 301 1.00 -2.60 -27.49
C PHE A 301 2.48 -2.97 -27.43
N PHE A 302 3.29 -2.41 -28.34
CA PHE A 302 4.74 -2.56 -28.31
C PHE A 302 5.34 -1.88 -27.07
N GLY A 303 4.93 -0.66 -26.75
CA GLY A 303 5.33 0.07 -25.55
C GLY A 303 4.99 -0.68 -24.27
N VAL A 304 3.77 -1.23 -24.18
CA VAL A 304 3.31 -2.04 -23.04
C VAL A 304 4.20 -3.25 -22.80
N ARG A 305 4.52 -3.99 -23.86
CA ARG A 305 5.42 -5.14 -23.77
C ARG A 305 6.78 -4.76 -23.21
N ASN A 306 7.31 -3.62 -23.63
CA ASN A 306 8.61 -3.14 -23.16
C ASN A 306 8.54 -2.58 -21.73
N VAL A 307 7.42 -1.97 -21.32
CA VAL A 307 7.15 -1.61 -19.92
C VAL A 307 7.22 -2.87 -19.05
N ASP A 308 6.58 -3.97 -19.48
CA ASP A 308 6.59 -5.24 -18.74
C ASP A 308 8.00 -5.83 -18.63
N GLN A 309 8.73 -5.87 -19.74
CA GLN A 309 10.12 -6.32 -19.72
C GLN A 309 11.00 -5.44 -18.81
N MET A 310 10.80 -4.13 -18.82
CA MET A 310 11.51 -3.21 -17.93
C MET A 310 11.15 -3.45 -16.46
N ILE A 311 9.87 -3.70 -16.15
CA ILE A 311 9.41 -4.05 -14.80
C ILE A 311 10.12 -5.31 -14.32
N ASP A 312 10.15 -6.37 -15.13
CA ASP A 312 10.79 -7.65 -14.77
C ASP A 312 12.30 -7.49 -14.57
N ASN A 313 12.97 -6.77 -15.46
CA ASN A 313 14.40 -6.49 -15.35
C ASN A 313 14.73 -5.68 -14.10
N CYS A 314 13.97 -4.61 -13.83
CA CYS A 314 14.16 -3.79 -12.64
C CYS A 314 13.85 -4.58 -11.36
N ALA A 315 12.79 -5.38 -11.36
CA ALA A 315 12.43 -6.23 -10.22
C ALA A 315 13.53 -7.27 -9.93
N SER A 316 14.04 -7.95 -10.96
CA SER A 316 15.15 -8.91 -10.85
C SER A 316 16.42 -8.26 -10.28
N ASP A 317 16.79 -7.08 -10.79
CA ASP A 317 17.93 -6.32 -10.28
C ASP A 317 17.73 -5.92 -8.82
N CYS A 318 16.56 -5.36 -8.49
CA CYS A 318 16.20 -5.02 -7.12
C CYS A 318 16.27 -6.24 -6.20
N ILE A 319 15.70 -7.38 -6.63
CA ILE A 319 15.72 -8.63 -5.88
C ILE A 319 17.16 -9.06 -5.59
N SER A 320 18.03 -9.04 -6.61
CA SER A 320 19.43 -9.47 -6.46
C SER A 320 20.20 -8.64 -5.44
N LYS A 321 19.97 -7.32 -5.40
CA LYS A 321 20.63 -6.36 -4.50
C LYS A 321 20.04 -6.43 -3.09
N LEU A 322 18.71 -6.40 -3.00
CA LEU A 322 18.00 -6.48 -1.73
C LEU A 322 18.25 -7.81 -1.02
N LYS A 323 18.44 -8.92 -1.76
CA LYS A 323 18.81 -10.21 -1.18
C LYS A 323 20.04 -10.09 -0.26
N VAL A 324 21.09 -9.40 -0.70
CA VAL A 324 22.32 -9.20 0.10
C VAL A 324 22.04 -8.33 1.32
N ILE A 325 21.38 -7.18 1.12
CA ILE A 325 21.08 -6.21 2.20
C ILE A 325 20.19 -6.85 3.27
N ILE A 326 19.14 -7.56 2.85
CA ILE A 326 18.16 -8.20 3.73
C ILE A 326 18.81 -9.35 4.50
N SER A 327 19.70 -10.14 3.89
CA SER A 327 20.49 -11.15 4.61
C SER A 327 21.27 -10.51 5.77
N ASP A 328 21.95 -9.38 5.53
CA ASP A 328 22.73 -8.68 6.56
C ASP A 328 21.83 -8.08 7.66
N ARG A 329 20.72 -7.45 7.28
CA ARG A 329 19.73 -6.90 8.23
C ARG A 329 19.08 -7.99 9.08
N VAL A 330 18.63 -9.08 8.46
CA VAL A 330 18.05 -10.26 9.14
C VAL A 330 19.07 -10.90 10.07
N MET A 331 20.34 -10.99 9.69
CA MET A 331 21.40 -11.45 10.59
C MET A 331 21.56 -10.50 11.79
N GLY A 332 21.46 -9.19 11.58
CA GLY A 332 21.42 -8.18 12.64
C GLY A 332 20.26 -8.41 13.62
N ILE A 333 19.05 -8.63 13.11
CA ILE A 333 17.85 -8.97 13.90
C ILE A 333 18.11 -10.26 14.71
N CYS A 334 18.59 -11.31 14.06
CA CYS A 334 18.95 -12.57 14.72
C CYS A 334 19.91 -12.35 15.91
N MET A 335 20.92 -11.50 15.73
CA MET A 335 21.90 -11.15 16.76
C MET A 335 21.30 -10.31 17.90
N LEU A 336 20.32 -9.46 17.63
CA LEU A 336 19.59 -8.70 18.66
C LEU A 336 18.74 -9.63 19.54
N TYR A 337 18.11 -10.64 18.93
CA TYR A 337 17.30 -11.64 19.62
C TYR A 337 18.12 -12.88 20.04
N ARG A 338 19.40 -12.70 20.42
CA ARG A 338 20.30 -13.75 20.92
C ARG A 338 19.80 -14.33 22.23
N GLY A 339 18.90 -15.30 22.12
CA GLY A 339 18.18 -15.90 23.25
C GLY A 339 16.98 -16.73 22.83
N MET A 340 16.45 -16.51 21.61
CA MET A 340 15.43 -17.39 21.04
C MET A 340 16.03 -18.74 20.65
N ASP A 341 15.46 -19.79 21.22
CA ASP A 341 15.85 -21.19 21.04
C ASP A 341 15.06 -21.91 19.95
N CYS A 342 14.04 -21.26 19.38
CA CYS A 342 13.22 -21.79 18.31
C CYS A 342 13.30 -20.90 17.06
N VAL A 343 13.37 -21.55 15.89
CA VAL A 343 13.52 -20.91 14.57
C VAL A 343 12.25 -20.13 14.21
N GLU A 344 11.10 -20.71 14.54
CA GLU A 344 9.77 -20.21 14.23
C GLU A 344 9.50 -18.88 14.93
N ALA A 345 9.84 -18.76 16.23
CA ALA A 345 9.68 -17.52 16.98
C ALA A 345 10.55 -16.39 16.43
N LEU A 346 11.77 -16.72 15.96
CA LEU A 346 12.65 -15.76 15.32
C LEU A 346 12.15 -15.36 13.94
N LEU A 347 11.59 -16.29 13.16
CA LEU A 347 10.96 -15.99 11.88
C LEU A 347 9.75 -15.08 12.03
N VAL A 348 8.93 -15.22 13.07
CA VAL A 348 7.82 -14.29 13.35
C VAL A 348 8.34 -12.87 13.57
N ARG A 349 9.41 -12.71 14.38
CA ARG A 349 10.02 -11.38 14.60
C ARG A 349 10.67 -10.81 13.36
N VAL A 350 11.38 -11.64 12.60
CA VAL A 350 11.93 -11.22 11.31
C VAL A 350 10.80 -10.78 10.39
N ASN A 351 9.67 -11.50 10.33
CA ASN A 351 8.54 -11.12 9.49
C ASN A 351 7.92 -9.77 9.88
N GLU A 352 7.81 -9.48 11.18
CA GLU A 352 7.32 -8.19 11.70
C GLU A 352 8.18 -7.01 11.22
N GLU A 353 9.50 -7.17 11.18
CA GLU A 353 10.45 -6.11 10.81
C GLU A 353 10.82 -6.11 9.30
N LEU A 354 10.64 -7.24 8.61
CA LEU A 354 11.10 -7.44 7.24
C LEU A 354 10.42 -6.50 6.25
N PHE A 355 9.12 -6.24 6.42
CA PHE A 355 8.41 -5.35 5.51
C PHE A 355 8.96 -3.93 5.55
N ASP A 356 9.21 -3.40 6.75
CA ASP A 356 9.78 -2.06 6.93
C ASP A 356 11.21 -1.98 6.35
N ILE A 357 12.00 -3.04 6.51
CA ILE A 357 13.35 -3.13 5.92
C ILE A 357 13.29 -3.15 4.39
N ILE A 358 12.41 -3.97 3.80
CA ILE A 358 12.23 -4.02 2.34
C ILE A 358 11.83 -2.64 1.84
N LEU A 359 10.89 -2.02 2.53
CA LEU A 359 10.32 -0.73 2.17
C LEU A 359 11.38 0.39 2.22
N GLU A 360 12.17 0.47 3.29
CA GLU A 360 13.30 1.40 3.43
C GLU A 360 14.36 1.20 2.34
N GLU A 361 14.80 -0.04 2.14
CA GLU A 361 15.94 -0.34 1.26
C GLU A 361 15.55 -0.36 -0.23
N PHE A 362 14.28 -0.66 -0.56
CA PHE A 362 13.78 -0.69 -1.94
C PHE A 362 13.96 0.66 -2.63
N ARG A 363 13.64 1.77 -1.94
CA ARG A 363 13.81 3.11 -2.51
C ARG A 363 15.25 3.36 -2.92
N ASN A 364 16.20 3.06 -2.05
CA ASN A 364 17.64 3.26 -2.32
C ASN A 364 18.09 2.44 -3.53
N VAL A 365 17.69 1.17 -3.59
CA VAL A 365 18.05 0.26 -4.69
C VAL A 365 17.44 0.72 -6.03
N ILE A 366 16.19 1.20 -6.03
CA ILE A 366 15.57 1.75 -7.24
C ILE A 366 16.32 2.98 -7.74
N LEU A 367 16.65 3.91 -6.84
CA LEU A 367 17.37 5.14 -7.21
C LEU A 367 18.73 4.84 -7.83
N ASP A 368 19.49 3.92 -7.23
CA ASP A 368 20.86 3.61 -7.67
C ASP A 368 20.91 2.78 -8.96
N HIS A 369 19.92 1.91 -9.20
CA HIS A 369 20.02 0.89 -10.25
C HIS A 369 18.93 0.96 -11.32
N CYS A 370 17.74 1.46 -11.02
CA CYS A 370 16.59 1.38 -11.93
C CYS A 370 16.18 2.76 -12.45
N MET A 371 16.30 3.81 -11.64
CA MET A 371 15.70 5.12 -11.93
C MET A 371 16.19 5.71 -13.26
N ASN A 372 17.49 5.68 -13.55
CA ASN A 372 18.00 6.17 -14.83
C ASN A 372 17.43 5.40 -16.04
N ARG A 373 17.27 4.07 -15.91
CA ARG A 373 16.68 3.24 -16.99
C ARG A 373 15.19 3.57 -17.17
N ILE A 374 14.46 3.69 -16.07
CA ILE A 374 13.05 4.09 -16.05
C ILE A 374 12.87 5.45 -16.72
N VAL A 375 13.68 6.44 -16.36
CA VAL A 375 13.62 7.80 -16.91
C VAL A 375 13.94 7.81 -18.40
N VAL A 376 15.02 7.16 -18.82
CA VAL A 376 15.38 7.08 -20.25
C VAL A 376 14.27 6.39 -21.05
N PHE A 377 13.76 5.27 -20.55
CA PHE A 377 12.70 4.51 -21.20
C PHE A 377 11.41 5.33 -21.36
N PHE A 378 10.90 5.95 -20.28
CA PHE A 378 9.67 6.73 -20.35
C PHE A 378 9.80 8.03 -21.15
N ASN A 379 11.03 8.54 -21.32
CA ASN A 379 11.29 9.66 -22.22
C ASN A 379 11.32 9.27 -23.69
N GLU A 380 11.41 7.98 -24.03
CA GLU A 380 11.38 7.47 -25.40
C GLU A 380 10.04 6.80 -25.76
N LEU A 381 9.21 6.48 -24.75
CA LEU A 381 7.93 5.79 -24.92
C LEU A 381 6.90 6.63 -25.69
N ILE A 382 6.29 6.03 -26.73
CA ILE A 382 5.18 6.66 -27.44
C ILE A 382 3.86 6.44 -26.71
N ILE A 383 3.27 7.52 -26.19
CA ILE A 383 1.93 7.54 -25.59
C ILE A 383 0.94 8.23 -26.52
N TRP A 384 -0.31 7.75 -26.53
CA TRP A 384 -1.40 8.46 -27.19
C TRP A 384 -1.93 9.57 -26.27
N PRO A 385 -1.86 10.83 -26.70
CA PRO A 385 -2.13 11.97 -25.84
C PRO A 385 -3.63 12.18 -25.61
N GLU A 386 -4.08 11.98 -24.37
CA GLU A 386 -5.36 12.50 -23.88
C GLU A 386 -5.16 13.61 -22.84
N SER A 387 -4.12 13.53 -22.00
CA SER A 387 -3.74 14.56 -21.03
C SER A 387 -2.21 14.59 -20.76
N LYS A 388 -1.67 15.78 -20.41
CA LYS A 388 -0.23 15.93 -20.08
C LYS A 388 0.17 15.27 -18.75
N ASN A 389 -0.78 15.01 -17.85
CA ASN A 389 -0.49 14.44 -16.53
C ASN A 389 -0.44 12.90 -16.54
N ASP A 390 -0.71 12.28 -17.68
CA ASP A 390 -0.94 10.84 -17.80
C ASP A 390 0.35 10.03 -17.58
N LEU A 391 1.51 10.53 -18.04
CA LEU A 391 2.78 9.80 -17.92
C LEU A 391 3.16 9.48 -16.46
N LEU A 392 2.87 10.38 -15.51
CA LEU A 392 3.16 10.12 -14.10
C LEU A 392 2.31 8.98 -13.52
N ALA A 393 1.08 8.80 -14.01
CA ALA A 393 0.23 7.68 -13.62
C ALA A 393 0.81 6.34 -14.11
N LEU A 394 1.33 6.32 -15.33
CA LEU A 394 2.03 5.18 -15.91
C LEU A 394 3.33 4.83 -15.15
N VAL A 395 4.15 5.83 -14.84
CA VAL A 395 5.37 5.65 -14.03
C VAL A 395 5.03 5.12 -12.63
N ARG A 396 3.98 5.68 -12.00
CA ARG A 396 3.49 5.23 -10.69
C ARG A 396 3.06 3.78 -10.71
N GLY A 397 2.25 3.38 -11.71
CA GLY A 397 1.82 1.99 -11.87
C GLY A 397 2.99 1.03 -12.08
N THR A 398 3.98 1.47 -12.86
CA THR A 398 5.21 0.70 -13.13
C THR A 398 6.03 0.48 -11.87
N ILE A 399 6.36 1.53 -11.11
CA ILE A 399 7.13 1.42 -9.86
C ILE A 399 6.39 0.55 -8.84
N ARG A 400 5.06 0.70 -8.76
CA ARG A 400 4.21 -0.14 -7.91
C ARG A 400 4.33 -1.61 -8.28
N ASN A 401 4.31 -1.96 -9.56
CA ASN A 401 4.47 -3.36 -9.99
C ASN A 401 5.85 -3.92 -9.66
N ILE A 402 6.91 -3.14 -9.89
CA ILE A 402 8.28 -3.53 -9.52
C ILE A 402 8.32 -3.85 -8.01
N PHE A 403 7.74 -2.98 -7.18
CA PHE A 403 7.66 -3.21 -5.74
C PHE A 403 6.85 -4.46 -5.38
N THR A 404 5.72 -4.70 -6.04
CA THR A 404 4.88 -5.90 -5.84
C THR A 404 5.66 -7.18 -6.15
N LEU A 405 6.40 -7.23 -7.27
CA LEU A 405 7.22 -8.38 -7.63
C LEU A 405 8.37 -8.62 -6.63
N VAL A 406 9.06 -7.55 -6.22
CA VAL A 406 10.11 -7.61 -5.20
C VAL A 406 9.56 -8.14 -3.88
N LYS A 407 8.40 -7.65 -3.44
CA LYS A 407 7.74 -8.09 -2.21
C LYS A 407 7.27 -9.54 -2.28
N ALA A 408 6.79 -9.99 -3.44
CA ALA A 408 6.36 -11.36 -3.64
C ALA A 408 7.54 -12.35 -3.51
N GLU A 409 8.70 -12.00 -4.08
CA GLU A 409 9.91 -12.82 -4.04
C GLU A 409 10.64 -12.76 -2.68
N ILE A 410 10.73 -11.57 -2.07
CA ILE A 410 11.40 -11.38 -0.78
C ILE A 410 10.39 -11.30 0.34
N ASN A 411 10.07 -12.45 0.90
CA ASN A 411 9.19 -12.59 2.06
C ASN A 411 9.83 -13.50 3.13
N VAL A 412 9.16 -13.72 4.25
CA VAL A 412 9.68 -14.58 5.34
C VAL A 412 9.92 -16.03 4.91
N ASP A 413 9.14 -16.52 3.94
CA ASP A 413 9.27 -17.87 3.39
C ASP A 413 10.37 -17.99 2.34
N SER A 414 10.93 -16.86 1.89
CA SER A 414 12.02 -16.85 0.93
C SER A 414 13.20 -17.66 1.44
N SER A 415 13.84 -18.37 0.51
CA SER A 415 15.00 -19.21 0.81
C SER A 415 16.14 -18.41 1.44
N ILE A 416 16.26 -17.11 1.13
CA ILE A 416 17.29 -16.26 1.70
C ILE A 416 17.05 -15.93 3.18
N VAL A 417 15.82 -15.59 3.57
CA VAL A 417 15.49 -15.31 4.98
C VAL A 417 15.64 -16.59 5.79
N ARG A 418 15.06 -17.70 5.31
CA ARG A 418 15.16 -19.00 5.98
C ARG A 418 16.60 -19.50 6.08
N SER A 419 17.41 -19.37 5.03
CA SER A 419 18.82 -19.80 5.06
C SER A 419 19.67 -18.92 5.98
N THR A 420 19.43 -17.61 6.02
CA THR A 420 20.10 -16.67 6.93
C THR A 420 19.80 -17.01 8.39
N VAL A 421 18.52 -17.18 8.73
CA VAL A 421 18.08 -17.59 10.07
C VAL A 421 18.66 -18.97 10.41
N SER A 422 18.59 -19.94 9.50
CA SER A 422 19.16 -21.28 9.70
C SER A 422 20.68 -21.24 9.92
N ASN A 423 21.41 -20.44 9.14
CA ASN A 423 22.85 -20.24 9.28
C ASN A 423 23.19 -19.60 10.63
N TYR A 424 22.41 -18.62 11.08
CA TYR A 424 22.54 -18.08 12.44
C TYR A 424 22.39 -19.17 13.51
N PHE A 425 21.39 -20.04 13.42
CA PHE A 425 21.25 -21.17 14.35
C PHE A 425 22.40 -22.18 14.26
N LYS A 426 22.97 -22.40 13.07
CA LYS A 426 24.19 -23.23 12.92
C LYS A 426 25.37 -22.61 13.65
N ILE A 427 25.56 -21.28 13.55
CA ILE A 427 26.59 -20.54 14.28
C ILE A 427 26.37 -20.68 15.79
N LEU A 428 25.15 -20.44 16.28
CA LEU A 428 24.81 -20.64 17.69
C LEU A 428 25.03 -22.07 18.20
N ARG A 429 24.77 -23.09 17.37
CA ARG A 429 25.02 -24.51 17.71
C ARG A 429 26.52 -24.84 17.75
N ARG A 430 27.35 -24.20 16.92
CA ARG A 430 28.81 -24.36 16.95
C ARG A 430 29.39 -23.73 18.21
N ASP A 431 29.00 -22.49 18.52
CA ASP A 431 29.38 -21.80 19.77
C ASP A 431 29.04 -22.66 21.01
N LYS A 432 27.87 -23.31 21.02
CA LYS A 432 27.47 -24.22 22.11
C LYS A 432 28.30 -25.51 22.17
N ARG A 433 28.72 -26.07 21.02
CA ARG A 433 29.52 -27.30 20.96
C ARG A 433 30.97 -27.08 21.37
N ASP A 434 31.58 -25.97 20.97
CA ASP A 434 32.96 -25.63 21.38
C ASP A 434 33.04 -25.32 22.89
N LEU A 435 31.93 -24.87 23.48
CA LEU A 435 31.79 -24.76 24.93
C LEU A 435 31.54 -26.11 25.63
N SER A 436 31.09 -27.16 24.91
CA SER A 436 30.79 -28.48 25.50
C SER A 436 31.86 -29.54 25.26
N SER A 437 32.62 -29.49 24.16
CA SER A 437 33.63 -30.49 23.81
C SER A 437 34.91 -30.41 24.65
N ASN A 438 35.19 -29.28 25.29
CA ASN A 438 36.27 -29.14 26.27
C ASN A 438 35.88 -29.51 27.72
N LYS A 439 34.76 -30.24 27.92
CA LYS A 439 34.35 -30.76 29.24
C LYS A 439 33.90 -32.21 29.14
N SER A 440 34.81 -33.07 28.68
CA SER A 440 34.80 -34.46 29.12
C SER A 440 35.35 -34.51 30.55
N SER A 441 34.58 -35.11 31.46
CA SER A 441 34.84 -35.37 32.88
C SER A 441 34.83 -34.18 33.86
N ASP A 442 33.68 -33.50 34.03
CA ASP A 442 33.05 -33.40 35.36
C ASP A 442 31.72 -32.64 35.27
N TYR A 443 30.62 -33.38 35.43
CA TYR A 443 29.26 -32.85 35.48
C TYR A 443 29.03 -32.05 36.79
N LYS A 444 29.49 -30.80 36.87
CA LYS A 444 29.20 -29.91 38.02
C LYS A 444 29.05 -28.41 37.73
N GLY A 445 28.94 -27.99 36.46
CA GLY A 445 29.17 -26.58 36.06
C GLY A 445 27.99 -25.72 35.59
N ARG A 446 26.72 -26.06 35.80
CA ARG A 446 25.59 -25.17 35.40
C ARG A 446 24.78 -24.73 36.62
N LEU A 447 25.30 -23.74 37.35
CA LEU A 447 24.56 -22.93 38.34
C LEU A 447 25.24 -21.59 38.69
N TYR A 448 26.04 -21.03 37.77
CA TYR A 448 26.87 -19.83 38.03
C TYR A 448 26.14 -18.48 38.08
N VAL A 449 24.81 -18.44 38.22
CA VAL A 449 24.08 -17.15 38.29
C VAL A 449 24.33 -16.44 39.64
N PHE A 450 24.83 -17.15 40.66
CA PHE A 450 25.02 -16.63 42.02
C PHE A 450 26.40 -16.97 42.60
N GLY A 451 27.47 -16.75 41.82
CA GLY A 451 28.84 -17.01 42.30
C GLY A 451 29.07 -18.47 42.68
N ASN A 452 30.23 -18.77 43.27
CA ASN A 452 30.64 -20.12 43.63
C ASN A 452 29.94 -20.63 44.91
N CYS A 453 28.60 -20.64 44.94
CA CYS A 453 27.85 -21.31 46.01
C CYS A 453 28.28 -22.79 46.04
N LYS A 454 28.82 -23.24 47.18
CA LYS A 454 29.27 -24.63 47.37
C LYS A 454 28.10 -25.62 47.54
N PHE A 455 26.86 -25.15 47.55
CA PHE A 455 25.65 -25.92 47.83
C PHE A 455 24.57 -25.73 46.76
N ARG A 456 23.66 -26.71 46.64
CA ARG A 456 22.55 -26.71 45.67
C ARG A 456 21.30 -26.08 46.28
N LEU A 457 20.65 -25.18 45.55
CA LEU A 457 19.37 -24.57 45.92
C LEU A 457 18.24 -25.17 45.06
N ASN A 458 17.01 -25.14 45.57
CA ASN A 458 15.83 -25.54 44.80
C ASN A 458 15.64 -24.66 43.55
N GLU A 459 15.26 -25.25 42.42
CA GLU A 459 15.04 -24.54 41.15
C GLU A 459 13.98 -23.41 41.26
N ASP A 460 12.94 -23.61 42.06
CA ASP A 460 11.87 -22.63 42.31
C ASP A 460 12.42 -21.31 42.87
N PHE A 461 13.51 -21.35 43.66
CA PHE A 461 14.19 -20.15 44.15
C PHE A 461 14.71 -19.28 42.99
N PHE A 462 15.31 -19.90 41.98
CA PHE A 462 15.85 -19.18 40.83
C PHE A 462 14.75 -18.63 39.93
N VAL A 463 13.68 -19.38 39.75
CA VAL A 463 12.48 -18.94 39.03
C VAL A 463 11.89 -17.70 39.70
N LYS A 464 11.74 -17.70 41.03
CA LYS A 464 11.23 -16.56 41.81
C LYS A 464 12.12 -15.33 41.67
N ILE A 465 13.44 -15.46 41.81
CA ILE A 465 14.37 -14.32 41.64
C ILE A 465 14.30 -13.75 40.22
N LYS A 466 14.29 -14.62 39.21
CA LYS A 466 14.25 -14.20 37.81
C LYS A 466 12.95 -13.46 37.50
N LYS A 467 11.80 -13.98 37.94
CA LYS A 467 10.48 -13.36 37.79
C LYS A 467 10.43 -11.98 38.47
N LEU A 468 10.92 -11.89 39.70
CA LEU A 468 11.00 -10.62 40.44
C LEU A 468 11.87 -9.59 39.71
N ARG A 469 13.07 -9.98 39.29
CA ARG A 469 14.00 -9.10 38.56
C ARG A 469 13.39 -8.58 37.26
N ALA A 470 12.72 -9.44 36.48
CA ALA A 470 12.04 -9.03 35.25
C ALA A 470 10.94 -8.00 35.54
N LYS A 471 10.08 -8.28 36.53
CA LYS A 471 9.00 -7.36 36.95
C LYS A 471 9.54 -5.99 37.34
N LYS A 472 10.58 -5.92 38.19
CA LYS A 472 11.15 -4.64 38.65
C LYS A 472 11.91 -3.91 37.54
N LEU A 473 12.57 -4.65 36.65
CA LEU A 473 13.29 -4.06 35.53
C LEU A 473 12.34 -3.39 34.51
N ALA A 474 11.14 -3.95 34.32
CA ALA A 474 10.12 -3.34 33.46
C ALA A 474 9.70 -1.94 33.96
N LEU A 475 9.58 -1.77 35.28
CA LEU A 475 9.27 -0.47 35.91
C LEU A 475 10.47 0.48 35.89
N PHE A 476 11.70 -0.05 35.99
CA PHE A 476 12.93 0.74 36.00
C PHE A 476 13.20 1.46 34.68
N LYS A 477 13.00 0.77 33.54
CA LYS A 477 13.36 1.27 32.21
C LYS A 477 12.74 2.63 31.82
N PRO A 478 11.40 2.83 31.90
CA PRO A 478 10.76 4.08 31.45
C PRO A 478 11.19 5.31 32.26
N ILE A 479 11.40 5.15 33.57
CA ILE A 479 11.85 6.27 34.42
C ILE A 479 13.28 6.68 34.04
N VAL A 480 14.16 5.69 33.84
CA VAL A 480 15.58 5.96 33.53
C VAL A 480 15.76 6.59 32.14
N ILE A 481 14.98 6.18 31.13
CA ILE A 481 15.08 6.78 29.80
C ILE A 481 14.65 8.25 29.80
N ILE A 482 13.62 8.61 30.58
CA ILE A 482 13.17 10.00 30.77
C ILE A 482 14.30 10.84 31.40
N GLU A 483 14.90 10.35 32.48
CA GLU A 483 15.99 11.08 33.16
C GLU A 483 17.24 11.20 32.28
N PHE A 484 17.57 10.15 31.51
CA PHE A 484 18.69 10.21 30.56
C PHE A 484 18.42 11.22 29.44
N ALA A 485 17.20 11.29 28.92
CA ALA A 485 16.81 12.26 27.91
C ALA A 485 16.92 13.70 28.45
N LYS A 486 16.49 13.96 29.69
CA LYS A 486 16.65 15.27 30.34
C LYS A 486 18.12 15.70 30.42
N ILE A 487 19.01 14.79 30.86
CA ILE A 487 20.45 15.08 30.96
C ILE A 487 21.05 15.28 29.56
N MET A 488 20.69 14.44 28.60
CA MET A 488 21.20 14.52 27.24
C MET A 488 20.87 15.87 26.60
N LYS A 489 19.63 16.36 26.76
CA LYS A 489 19.20 17.69 26.30
C LYS A 489 19.94 18.82 27.01
N LYS A 490 20.07 18.74 28.33
CA LYS A 490 20.66 19.83 29.15
C LYS A 490 22.16 20.01 28.89
N GLU A 491 22.88 18.93 28.61
CA GLU A 491 24.34 18.94 28.62
C GLU A 491 24.98 18.49 27.30
N ASN A 492 24.18 18.25 26.27
CA ASN A 492 24.64 17.85 24.93
C ASN A 492 25.59 16.63 24.95
N LEU A 493 25.22 15.57 25.67
CA LEU A 493 26.06 14.38 25.89
C LEU A 493 25.97 13.32 24.78
N CYS A 494 25.46 13.67 23.59
CA CYS A 494 25.19 12.71 22.50
C CYS A 494 26.43 11.93 22.04
N ASN A 495 27.64 12.51 22.18
CA ASN A 495 28.89 11.89 21.74
C ASN A 495 29.71 11.24 22.88
N CYS A 496 29.20 11.21 24.10
CA CYS A 496 29.95 10.70 25.24
C CYS A 496 29.93 9.16 25.31
N LYS A 497 31.12 8.55 25.33
CA LYS A 497 31.29 7.11 25.59
C LYS A 497 30.74 6.75 26.97
N TRP A 498 30.01 5.63 27.06
CA TRP A 498 29.40 5.15 28.32
C TRP A 498 30.42 5.08 29.47
N SER A 499 31.64 4.61 29.23
CA SER A 499 32.68 4.51 30.26
C SER A 499 32.95 5.84 30.98
N SER A 500 32.87 6.96 30.28
CA SER A 500 33.17 8.29 30.83
C SER A 500 32.05 8.83 31.73
N ILE A 501 30.80 8.46 31.47
CA ILE A 501 29.62 9.03 32.13
C ILE A 501 28.83 8.01 32.97
N SER A 502 29.20 6.74 32.90
CA SER A 502 28.42 5.63 33.50
C SER A 502 28.21 5.76 34.99
N SER A 503 29.20 6.25 35.75
CA SER A 503 29.07 6.44 37.21
C SER A 503 27.98 7.46 37.53
N ARG A 504 27.99 8.58 36.82
CA ARG A 504 27.05 9.68 37.00
C ARG A 504 25.65 9.31 36.52
N LEU A 505 25.51 8.81 35.29
CA LEU A 505 24.21 8.38 34.76
C LEU A 505 23.59 7.27 35.61
N PHE A 506 24.40 6.29 36.04
CA PHE A 506 23.90 5.23 36.89
C PHE A 506 23.44 5.75 38.26
N SER A 507 24.13 6.74 38.84
CA SER A 507 23.69 7.39 40.07
C SER A 507 22.33 8.07 39.90
N VAL A 508 22.10 8.76 38.77
CA VAL A 508 20.81 9.39 38.48
C VAL A 508 19.72 8.34 38.30
N ALA A 509 20.01 7.27 37.55
CA ALA A 509 19.08 6.17 37.36
C ALA A 509 18.67 5.52 38.70
N VAL A 510 19.64 5.30 39.60
CA VAL A 510 19.40 4.73 40.93
C VAL A 510 18.55 5.67 41.80
N GLU A 511 18.86 6.97 41.83
CA GLU A 511 18.08 7.92 42.64
C GLU A 511 16.64 8.05 42.13
N ALA A 512 16.47 8.19 40.82
CA ALA A 512 15.14 8.31 40.20
C ALA A 512 14.28 7.05 40.38
N THR A 513 14.90 5.87 40.54
CA THR A 513 14.20 4.59 40.71
C THR A 513 14.35 3.99 42.11
N LYS A 514 14.74 4.81 43.10
CA LYS A 514 15.03 4.36 44.47
C LYS A 514 13.91 3.53 45.09
N GLY A 515 12.65 3.96 44.94
CA GLY A 515 11.50 3.20 45.43
C GLY A 515 11.34 1.80 44.80
N ILE A 516 11.64 1.67 43.51
CA ILE A 516 11.60 0.37 42.79
C ILE A 516 12.72 -0.53 43.29
N ILE A 517 13.92 0.02 43.44
CA ILE A 517 15.11 -0.67 43.92
C ILE A 517 14.90 -1.15 45.36
N ASP A 518 14.45 -0.28 46.27
CA ASP A 518 14.21 -0.64 47.67
C ASP A 518 13.14 -1.72 47.80
N SER A 519 12.07 -1.63 47.00
CA SER A 519 11.04 -2.66 46.92
C SER A 519 11.62 -3.99 46.40
N GLN A 520 12.46 -3.97 45.37
CA GLN A 520 13.16 -5.17 44.88
C GLN A 520 14.06 -5.78 45.96
N TYR A 521 14.78 -4.95 46.72
CA TYR A 521 15.65 -5.40 47.81
C TYR A 521 14.87 -6.15 48.89
N LYS A 522 13.75 -5.56 49.35
CA LYS A 522 12.87 -6.17 50.36
C LYS A 522 12.31 -7.51 49.88
N GLU A 523 11.81 -7.57 48.64
CA GLU A 523 11.27 -8.81 48.07
C GLU A 523 12.37 -9.88 47.84
N LEU A 524 13.56 -9.49 47.41
CA LEU A 524 14.70 -10.41 47.29
C LEU A 524 15.12 -10.97 48.65
N LYS A 525 15.21 -10.13 49.70
CA LYS A 525 15.48 -10.57 51.07
C LYS A 525 14.46 -11.61 51.54
N LYS A 526 13.17 -11.38 51.23
CA LYS A 526 12.08 -12.33 51.53
C LYS A 526 12.29 -13.67 50.81
N ILE A 527 12.51 -13.66 49.49
CA ILE A 527 12.76 -14.88 48.71
C ILE A 527 13.98 -15.64 49.25
N ILE A 528 15.05 -14.95 49.63
CA ILE A 528 16.25 -15.56 50.21
C ILE A 528 15.94 -16.17 51.59
N SER A 529 15.12 -15.52 52.42
CA SER A 529 14.75 -16.06 53.73
C SER A 529 13.91 -17.35 53.66
N GLU A 530 13.17 -17.53 52.58
CA GLU A 530 12.35 -18.71 52.28
C GLU A 530 13.13 -19.81 51.54
N ALA A 531 14.38 -19.55 51.14
CA ALA A 531 15.14 -20.47 50.30
C ALA A 531 15.47 -21.78 51.02
N ARG A 532 15.41 -22.87 50.25
CA ARG A 532 15.74 -24.23 50.70
C ARG A 532 16.93 -24.77 49.92
N MET A 533 17.80 -25.47 50.64
CA MET A 533 18.97 -26.15 50.11
C MET A 533 18.64 -27.62 49.87
N ILE A 534 19.05 -28.16 48.73
CA ILE A 534 18.94 -29.58 48.39
C ILE A 534 20.22 -30.29 48.83
N ARG A 535 20.10 -31.31 49.69
CA ARG A 535 21.20 -32.19 50.12
C ARG A 535 21.55 -33.22 49.03
N ASP A 536 22.66 -33.92 49.20
CA ASP A 536 23.11 -34.93 48.22
C ASP A 536 22.14 -36.13 48.11
N ASP A 537 21.34 -36.38 49.14
CA ASP A 537 20.26 -37.39 49.16
C ASP A 537 18.96 -36.90 48.48
N GLY A 538 18.95 -35.68 47.96
CA GLY A 538 17.77 -35.04 47.35
C GLY A 538 16.80 -34.41 48.35
N SER A 539 17.02 -34.56 49.67
CA SER A 539 16.14 -33.95 50.69
C SER A 539 16.39 -32.44 50.81
N GLU A 540 15.33 -31.70 51.14
CA GLU A 540 15.40 -30.26 51.33
C GLU A 540 15.61 -29.87 52.79
N ARG A 541 16.49 -28.90 53.05
CA ARG A 541 16.60 -28.23 54.36
C ARG A 541 16.55 -26.72 54.24
N LYS A 542 16.15 -26.05 55.32
CA LYS A 542 16.28 -24.59 55.43
C LYS A 542 17.77 -24.20 55.37
N ILE A 543 18.08 -23.09 54.70
CA ILE A 543 19.42 -22.51 54.69
C ILE A 543 19.79 -22.00 56.10
N ASN A 544 21.05 -22.18 56.50
CA ASN A 544 21.54 -21.64 57.76
C ASN A 544 21.93 -20.15 57.60
N ARG A 545 22.30 -19.50 58.71
CA ARG A 545 22.63 -18.06 58.73
C ARG A 545 23.80 -17.70 57.81
N GLU A 546 24.88 -18.48 57.84
CA GLU A 546 26.08 -18.23 57.02
C GLU A 546 25.79 -18.37 55.52
N GLU A 547 25.03 -19.41 55.16
CA GLU A 547 24.55 -19.64 53.80
C GLU A 547 23.64 -18.50 53.33
N LYS A 548 22.75 -18.01 54.20
CA LYS A 548 21.86 -16.88 53.91
C LYS A 548 22.65 -15.61 53.62
N VAL A 549 23.67 -15.31 54.41
CA VAL A 549 24.59 -14.17 54.18
C VAL A 549 25.27 -14.32 52.81
N TYR A 550 25.79 -15.52 52.51
CA TYR A 550 26.48 -15.79 51.26
C TYR A 550 25.56 -15.64 50.03
N ILE A 551 24.36 -16.24 50.07
CA ILE A 551 23.34 -16.13 49.02
C ILE A 551 22.94 -14.67 48.85
N THR A 552 22.67 -13.96 49.95
CA THR A 552 22.27 -12.55 49.90
C THR A 552 23.31 -11.72 49.16
N LYS A 553 24.59 -11.86 49.52
CA LYS A 553 25.69 -11.19 48.83
C LYS A 553 25.70 -11.48 47.33
N GLY A 554 25.61 -12.75 46.93
CA GLY A 554 25.61 -13.15 45.51
C GLY A 554 24.38 -12.63 44.74
N VAL A 555 23.19 -12.70 45.33
CA VAL A 555 21.94 -12.20 44.75
C VAL A 555 21.97 -10.69 44.59
N MET A 556 22.43 -9.94 45.59
CA MET A 556 22.49 -8.48 45.54
C MET A 556 23.54 -8.00 44.53
N GLN A 557 24.72 -8.62 44.50
CA GLN A 557 25.75 -8.28 43.52
C GLN A 557 25.30 -8.53 42.07
N SER A 558 24.65 -9.67 41.82
CA SER A 558 24.14 -9.98 40.47
C SER A 558 22.97 -9.08 40.07
N SER A 559 22.10 -8.68 41.01
CA SER A 559 21.05 -7.69 40.75
C SER A 559 21.63 -6.32 40.42
N ASN A 560 22.63 -5.85 41.18
CA ASN A 560 23.35 -4.60 40.93
C ASN A 560 23.99 -4.57 39.54
N LYS A 561 24.69 -5.65 39.15
CA LYS A 561 25.30 -5.78 37.82
C LYS A 561 24.24 -5.65 36.72
N ARG A 562 23.09 -6.34 36.88
CA ARG A 562 22.02 -6.34 35.90
C ARG A 562 21.35 -4.97 35.73
N LEU A 563 21.14 -4.23 36.82
CA LEU A 563 20.64 -2.85 36.76
C LEU A 563 21.61 -1.93 36.00
N LYS A 564 22.92 -2.06 36.28
CA LYS A 564 23.95 -1.27 35.59
C LYS A 564 24.02 -1.61 34.09
N ASP A 565 23.90 -2.89 33.75
CA ASP A 565 23.85 -3.33 32.34
C ASP A 565 22.60 -2.82 31.62
N ALA A 566 21.44 -2.83 32.28
CA ALA A 566 20.22 -2.29 31.71
C ALA A 566 20.31 -0.78 31.45
N ALA A 567 20.84 0.00 32.41
CA ALA A 567 21.09 1.43 32.22
C ALA A 567 22.03 1.69 31.04
N ARG A 568 23.10 0.89 30.89
CA ARG A 568 24.01 0.99 29.74
C ARG A 568 23.31 0.75 28.40
N ILE A 569 22.41 -0.22 28.35
CA ILE A 569 21.64 -0.53 27.13
C ILE A 569 20.72 0.64 26.79
N LEU A 570 19.92 1.11 27.76
CA LEU A 570 19.01 2.26 27.57
C LEU A 570 19.74 3.51 27.08
N TRP A 571 20.92 3.81 27.61
CA TRP A 571 21.73 4.94 27.14
C TRP A 571 22.16 4.79 25.68
N ARG A 572 22.59 3.59 25.28
CA ARG A 572 23.03 3.32 23.91
C ARG A 572 21.87 3.45 22.92
N ASP A 573 20.70 2.94 23.30
CA ASP A 573 19.50 3.01 22.48
C ASP A 573 19.04 4.47 22.33
N LEU A 574 19.11 5.25 23.42
CA LEU A 574 18.80 6.68 23.40
C LEU A 574 19.76 7.47 22.49
N ILE A 575 21.08 7.21 22.52
CA ILE A 575 22.04 7.84 21.60
C ILE A 575 21.71 7.52 20.15
N LYS A 576 21.37 6.27 19.82
CA LYS A 576 21.01 5.88 18.45
C LYS A 576 19.79 6.64 17.96
N LEU A 577 18.76 6.74 18.80
CA LEU A 577 17.56 7.51 18.48
C LEU A 577 17.90 8.98 18.20
N TYR A 578 18.66 9.63 19.09
CA TYR A 578 19.05 11.04 18.91
C TYR A 578 20.01 11.28 17.74
N GLY A 579 20.92 10.34 17.45
CA GLY A 579 21.84 10.46 16.32
C GLY A 579 21.11 10.51 14.98
N ASN A 580 20.02 9.75 14.85
CA ASN A 580 19.17 9.77 13.65
C ASN A 580 18.42 11.10 13.49
N PHE A 581 17.98 11.73 14.59
CA PHE A 581 17.33 13.04 14.54
C PHE A 581 18.28 14.18 14.17
N ILE A 582 19.51 14.20 14.71
CA ILE A 582 20.47 15.27 14.43
C ILE A 582 21.02 15.19 12.99
N LEU A 583 21.17 13.99 12.44
CA LEU A 583 21.58 13.81 11.04
C LEU A 583 20.54 14.35 10.05
N ALA A 584 19.25 14.31 10.38
CA ALA A 584 18.20 14.92 9.58
C ALA A 584 18.28 16.46 9.60
N ASP A 585 18.59 17.07 10.75
CA ASP A 585 18.70 18.53 10.93
C ASP A 585 19.95 19.13 10.25
N ILE A 586 21.08 18.40 10.24
CA ILE A 586 22.33 18.88 9.63
C ILE A 586 22.30 18.70 8.10
N SER A 587 21.56 17.72 7.59
CA SER A 587 21.40 17.47 6.15
C SER A 587 20.66 18.61 5.43
N GLU A 588 19.86 19.42 6.11
CA GLU A 588 19.10 20.53 5.51
C GLU A 588 19.75 21.92 5.70
N SER A 589 20.68 22.08 6.66
CA SER A 589 21.26 23.41 6.97
C SER A 589 22.60 23.71 6.29
N CYS A 590 23.15 22.79 5.50
CA CYS A 590 24.45 22.96 4.84
C CYS A 590 24.33 22.93 3.30
N VAL A 591 23.67 23.93 2.72
CA VAL A 591 23.87 24.34 1.32
C VAL A 591 24.19 25.84 1.30
N ASP A 592 25.42 26.17 1.68
CA ASP A 592 26.25 27.24 1.08
C ASP A 592 27.43 27.53 2.03
N TYR A 593 28.59 26.96 1.72
CA TYR A 593 29.88 27.66 1.60
C TYR A 593 30.98 26.64 1.30
N SER A 594 31.67 26.89 0.19
CA SER A 594 32.70 26.04 -0.39
C SER A 594 34.02 26.05 0.39
N SER A 595 34.72 24.90 0.28
CA SER A 595 36.18 24.77 0.14
C SER A 595 37.10 25.04 1.35
N GLY A 596 37.71 23.96 1.85
CA GLY A 596 39.06 24.03 2.42
C GLY A 596 39.38 22.92 3.42
N MET A 597 40.26 21.99 3.01
CA MET A 597 41.13 21.10 3.80
C MET A 597 40.80 20.82 5.28
N VAL A 598 40.71 19.53 5.65
CA VAL A 598 41.72 18.83 6.48
C VAL A 598 41.44 17.32 6.40
N SER A 599 42.51 16.55 6.14
CA SER A 599 42.53 15.09 6.22
C SER A 599 42.58 14.61 7.66
N ASP A 600 42.19 13.34 7.82
CA ASP A 600 42.59 12.40 8.86
C ASP A 600 41.63 12.09 10.02
N VAL A 601 41.61 10.77 10.29
CA VAL A 601 41.13 10.00 11.46
C VAL A 601 39.59 9.89 11.60
N CYS A 602 38.94 8.72 11.64
CA CYS A 602 39.34 7.41 12.18
C CYS A 602 38.74 6.24 11.39
N ASP A 603 39.62 5.32 11.01
CA ASP A 603 39.33 3.91 10.73
C ASP A 603 38.80 3.24 12.02
N PHE A 604 37.63 2.60 11.96
CA PHE A 604 37.09 1.83 13.09
C PHE A 604 36.69 0.41 12.65
N ARG A 605 37.70 -0.38 12.26
CA ARG A 605 37.65 -1.83 12.10
C ARG A 605 38.31 -2.51 13.30
N GLY A 606 37.55 -3.35 14.02
CA GLY A 606 38.11 -4.46 14.82
C GLY A 606 37.98 -4.39 16.36
N PHE A 607 37.65 -5.55 16.94
CA PHE A 607 37.52 -5.93 18.37
C PHE A 607 36.18 -5.58 19.03
N TYR A 608 35.34 -6.51 19.55
CA TYR A 608 35.63 -7.66 20.44
C TYR A 608 34.61 -8.81 20.33
N THR A 609 35.13 -10.03 20.44
CA THR A 609 34.46 -11.21 21.02
C THR A 609 34.30 -11.08 22.54
N ARG A 610 33.24 -11.72 23.07
CA ARG A 610 33.20 -12.55 24.31
C ARG A 610 32.32 -12.07 25.49
N ASP A 611 31.28 -12.88 25.70
CA ASP A 611 30.54 -13.29 26.90
C ASP A 611 29.85 -12.29 27.85
N SER A 612 28.51 -12.41 27.94
CA SER A 612 27.74 -12.57 29.20
C SER A 612 26.27 -12.93 28.91
N SER A 613 25.99 -14.22 28.71
CA SER A 613 24.64 -14.79 28.58
C SER A 613 24.03 -15.08 29.96
N SER A 614 22.81 -14.60 30.24
CA SER A 614 21.98 -15.13 31.33
C SER A 614 20.77 -15.87 30.75
N VAL A 615 20.80 -17.20 30.89
CA VAL A 615 19.79 -18.16 30.45
C VAL A 615 18.47 -17.91 31.18
N THR A 616 17.38 -17.88 30.42
CA THR A 616 16.01 -17.88 30.92
C THR A 616 15.28 -19.11 30.39
N SER A 617 15.02 -20.12 31.24
CA SER A 617 14.06 -21.17 30.90
C SER A 617 12.65 -20.57 30.84
N THR A 618 11.93 -20.84 29.76
CA THR A 618 10.51 -20.55 29.68
C THR A 618 9.81 -21.64 28.89
N VAL A 619 8.94 -22.34 29.61
CA VAL A 619 7.75 -23.00 29.09
C VAL A 619 7.06 -22.02 28.12
N GLY A 620 6.69 -22.54 26.95
CA GLY A 620 6.19 -21.77 25.82
C GLY A 620 4.96 -20.94 26.17
N ASN A 621 5.14 -19.62 26.16
CA ASN A 621 4.06 -18.66 26.00
C ASN A 621 4.37 -17.89 24.70
N SER A 622 3.74 -18.30 23.61
CA SER A 622 3.54 -17.42 22.45
C SER A 622 2.81 -16.18 22.96
N VAL A 623 3.48 -15.02 22.92
CA VAL A 623 2.80 -13.74 23.16
C VAL A 623 1.93 -13.50 21.94
N ILE A 624 0.65 -13.85 22.06
CA ILE A 624 -0.37 -13.57 21.06
C ILE A 624 -0.58 -12.06 21.08
N LYS A 625 -0.28 -11.38 19.97
CA LYS A 625 -0.58 -9.96 19.82
C LYS A 625 -2.08 -9.84 19.57
N PHE A 626 -2.81 -9.36 20.57
CA PHE A 626 -4.26 -9.19 20.47
C PHE A 626 -4.57 -7.90 19.72
N SER A 627 -5.41 -8.01 18.70
CA SER A 627 -6.00 -6.90 17.96
C SER A 627 -7.22 -6.36 18.70
N LEU A 628 -7.65 -5.15 18.35
CA LEU A 628 -8.94 -4.60 18.76
C LEU A 628 -10.11 -5.52 18.38
N LEU A 629 -9.95 -6.28 17.30
CA LEU A 629 -10.92 -7.25 16.81
C LEU A 629 -11.09 -8.46 17.73
N ASP A 630 -10.11 -8.71 18.60
CA ASP A 630 -10.17 -9.80 19.57
C ASP A 630 -10.96 -9.41 20.83
N LEU A 631 -11.34 -8.14 20.99
CA LEU A 631 -12.27 -7.75 22.06
C LEU A 631 -13.69 -8.17 21.70
N ARG A 632 -14.45 -8.56 22.72
CA ARG A 632 -15.89 -8.69 22.62
C ARG A 632 -16.50 -7.37 22.16
N GLU A 633 -17.52 -7.44 21.30
CA GLU A 633 -18.11 -6.28 20.62
C GLU A 633 -18.45 -5.12 21.57
N GLU A 634 -19.06 -5.39 22.73
CA GLU A 634 -19.43 -4.33 23.67
C GLU A 634 -18.21 -3.63 24.26
N ASP A 635 -17.16 -4.38 24.58
CA ASP A 635 -15.91 -3.84 25.12
C ASP A 635 -15.13 -3.07 24.03
N ARG A 636 -15.23 -3.49 22.76
CA ARG A 636 -14.68 -2.80 21.60
C ARG A 636 -15.39 -1.47 21.35
N LEU A 637 -16.71 -1.45 21.39
CA LEU A 637 -17.51 -0.24 21.22
C LEU A 637 -17.25 0.77 22.35
N GLU A 638 -17.13 0.28 23.59
CA GLU A 638 -16.79 1.13 24.73
C GLU A 638 -15.37 1.69 24.63
N PHE A 639 -14.42 0.88 24.16
CA PHE A 639 -13.07 1.35 23.86
C PHE A 639 -13.10 2.50 22.84
N HIS A 640 -13.81 2.32 21.72
CA HIS A 640 -13.98 3.36 20.72
C HIS A 640 -14.63 4.61 21.27
N PHE A 641 -15.62 4.47 22.17
CA PHE A 641 -16.24 5.58 22.86
C PHE A 641 -15.23 6.37 23.71
N ILE A 642 -14.40 5.68 24.52
CA ILE A 642 -13.36 6.32 25.35
C ILE A 642 -12.34 7.06 24.47
N VAL A 643 -11.90 6.45 23.36
CA VAL A 643 -10.95 7.06 22.41
C VAL A 643 -11.57 8.27 21.70
N GLY A 644 -12.81 8.15 21.23
CA GLY A 644 -13.54 9.25 20.60
C GLY A 644 -13.78 10.42 21.57
N GLU A 645 -14.12 10.12 22.83
CA GLU A 645 -14.22 11.13 23.89
C GLU A 645 -12.88 11.85 24.11
N PHE A 646 -11.78 11.10 24.17
CA PHE A 646 -10.43 11.67 24.31
C PHE A 646 -10.11 12.63 23.16
N ILE A 647 -10.25 12.18 21.90
CA ILE A 647 -9.95 12.99 20.72
C ILE A 647 -10.83 14.25 20.69
N ARG A 648 -12.14 14.11 20.96
CA ARG A 648 -13.09 15.23 21.00
C ARG A 648 -12.72 16.26 22.07
N CYS A 649 -12.30 15.81 23.24
CA CYS A 649 -11.92 16.67 24.36
C CYS A 649 -10.51 17.26 24.20
N PHE A 650 -9.60 16.57 23.52
CA PHE A 650 -8.22 17.04 23.32
C PHE A 650 -8.10 18.03 22.16
N LYS A 651 -8.95 17.90 21.13
CA LYS A 651 -8.92 18.75 19.94
C LYS A 651 -8.95 20.27 20.23
N PRO A 652 -9.83 20.81 21.11
CA PRO A 652 -9.79 22.24 21.44
C PRO A 652 -8.50 22.68 22.15
N VAL A 653 -7.99 21.86 23.07
CA VAL A 653 -6.72 22.11 23.78
C VAL A 653 -5.56 22.14 22.80
N LEU A 654 -5.59 21.25 21.81
CA LEU A 654 -4.59 21.16 20.78
C LEU A 654 -4.61 22.36 19.83
N CYS A 655 -5.79 22.85 19.44
CA CYS A 655 -5.90 24.09 18.67
C CYS A 655 -5.31 25.29 19.43
N GLU A 656 -5.73 25.50 20.68
CA GLU A 656 -5.22 26.57 21.53
C GLU A 656 -3.69 26.51 21.68
N MET A 657 -3.17 25.31 21.89
CA MET A 657 -1.73 25.09 22.05
C MET A 657 -0.97 25.37 20.75
N ILE A 658 -1.48 24.93 19.60
CA ILE A 658 -0.89 25.22 18.29
C ILE A 658 -0.92 26.73 18.03
N ASP A 659 -2.04 27.40 18.27
CA ASP A 659 -2.16 28.85 18.10
C ASP A 659 -1.17 29.61 18.99
N CYS A 660 -1.01 29.20 20.25
CA CYS A 660 0.00 29.75 21.15
C CYS A 660 1.43 29.52 20.63
N LEU A 661 1.77 28.31 20.19
CA LEU A 661 3.11 27.99 19.69
C LEU A 661 3.43 28.74 18.39
N LEU A 662 2.44 28.91 17.51
CA LEU A 662 2.59 29.61 16.23
C LEU A 662 2.61 31.12 16.38
N SER A 663 1.99 31.70 17.42
CA SER A 663 1.96 33.15 17.66
C SER A 663 3.33 33.81 17.81
N GLY A 664 4.38 33.02 18.10
CA GLY A 664 5.77 33.47 18.17
C GLY A 664 6.67 33.01 17.01
N MET A 665 6.11 32.35 15.99
CA MET A 665 6.86 31.87 14.83
C MET A 665 6.53 32.67 13.58
N ASP A 666 7.53 32.93 12.74
CA ASP A 666 7.29 33.44 11.39
C ASP A 666 6.82 32.28 10.50
N ILE A 667 5.50 32.13 10.41
CA ILE A 667 4.82 31.07 9.65
C ILE A 667 5.06 31.25 8.14
N ASN A 668 5.31 32.48 7.68
CA ASN A 668 5.48 32.77 6.25
C ASN A 668 6.86 32.34 5.72
N SER A 669 7.87 32.27 6.59
CA SER A 669 9.24 31.92 6.21
C SER A 669 9.60 30.45 6.44
N SER A 670 8.75 29.69 7.11
CA SER A 670 9.05 28.35 7.59
C SER A 670 8.30 27.29 6.78
N SER A 671 8.98 26.21 6.39
CA SER A 671 8.31 25.07 5.74
C SER A 671 7.32 24.42 6.71
N LEU A 672 6.25 23.83 6.17
CA LEU A 672 5.26 23.08 6.98
C LEU A 672 5.94 22.00 7.82
N GLU A 673 6.93 21.32 7.25
CA GLU A 673 7.70 20.27 7.93
C GLU A 673 8.48 20.82 9.14
N TYR A 674 9.14 21.97 8.99
CA TYR A 674 9.86 22.62 10.10
C TYR A 674 8.91 23.00 11.25
N ILE A 675 7.74 23.54 10.91
CA ILE A 675 6.71 23.89 11.89
C ILE A 675 6.26 22.63 12.64
N LEU A 676 5.97 21.53 11.93
CA LEU A 676 5.54 20.28 12.52
C LEU A 676 6.61 19.64 13.43
N ILE A 677 7.88 19.64 13.00
CA ILE A 677 9.02 19.14 13.79
C ILE A 677 9.14 19.92 15.11
N ARG A 678 8.96 21.24 15.05
CA ARG A 678 9.13 22.11 16.22
C ARG A 678 8.03 21.97 17.25
N ILE A 679 6.77 21.80 16.83
CA ILE A 679 5.62 21.72 17.76
C ILE A 679 5.36 20.30 18.29
N ARG A 680 5.82 19.25 17.59
CA ARG A 680 5.58 17.84 17.96
C ARG A 680 5.95 17.49 19.42
N PRO A 681 7.11 17.89 19.96
CA PRO A 681 7.49 17.55 21.33
C PRO A 681 6.51 18.09 22.38
N ASP A 682 6.09 19.34 22.22
CA ASP A 682 5.14 19.99 23.14
C ASP A 682 3.75 19.34 23.03
N ILE A 683 3.34 18.95 21.81
CA ILE A 683 2.05 18.27 21.58
C ILE A 683 2.07 16.90 22.26
N TYR A 684 3.19 16.19 22.16
CA TYR A 684 3.37 14.90 22.80
C TYR A 684 3.31 15.01 24.33
N GLU A 685 3.99 15.98 24.93
CA GLU A 685 3.98 16.22 26.37
C GLU A 685 2.56 16.55 26.87
N LYS A 686 1.89 17.51 26.22
CA LYS A 686 0.53 17.92 26.59
C LYS A 686 -0.49 16.81 26.43
N LYS A 687 -0.34 15.98 25.40
CA LYS A 687 -1.18 14.80 25.17
C LYS A 687 -1.03 13.78 26.29
N VAL A 688 0.20 13.46 26.69
CA VAL A 688 0.45 12.52 27.80
C VAL A 688 -0.13 13.06 29.10
N SER A 689 0.07 14.35 29.40
CA SER A 689 -0.51 14.95 30.62
C SER A 689 -2.03 14.90 30.57
N TYR A 690 -2.66 15.28 29.46
CA TYR A 690 -4.11 15.27 29.30
C TYR A 690 -4.72 13.86 29.38
N PHE A 691 -4.03 12.86 28.84
CA PHE A 691 -4.45 11.46 28.91
C PHE A 691 -4.48 10.95 30.36
N ILE A 692 -3.56 11.40 31.21
CA ILE A 692 -3.48 11.02 32.62
C ILE A 692 -4.44 11.86 33.48
N GLU A 693 -4.36 13.19 33.36
CA GLU A 693 -5.04 14.16 34.25
C GLU A 693 -6.56 14.13 34.12
N ASN A 694 -7.09 13.89 32.91
CA ASN A 694 -8.53 13.90 32.68
C ASN A 694 -9.18 12.52 32.89
N GLY A 695 -8.47 11.59 33.53
CA GLY A 695 -9.00 10.27 33.91
C GLY A 695 -9.20 9.31 32.74
N PHE A 696 -8.71 9.62 31.53
CA PHE A 696 -8.80 8.73 30.37
C PHE A 696 -8.01 7.44 30.59
N SER A 697 -6.80 7.54 31.13
CA SER A 697 -6.01 6.36 31.55
C SER A 697 -6.81 5.49 32.53
N SER A 698 -7.50 6.10 33.50
CA SER A 698 -8.31 5.36 34.49
C SER A 698 -9.55 4.72 33.87
N LYS A 699 -10.24 5.39 32.95
CA LYS A 699 -11.37 4.81 32.19
C LYS A 699 -10.90 3.61 31.36
N LEU A 700 -9.75 3.74 30.70
CA LEU A 700 -9.19 2.69 29.86
C LEU A 700 -8.71 1.49 30.69
N GLU A 701 -8.01 1.72 31.79
CA GLU A 701 -7.62 0.66 32.73
C GLU A 701 -8.83 -0.06 33.34
N SER A 702 -9.91 0.68 33.63
CA SER A 702 -11.17 0.13 34.12
C SER A 702 -11.81 -0.78 33.07
N LEU A 703 -11.93 -0.32 31.82
CA LEU A 703 -12.43 -1.13 30.70
C LEU A 703 -11.59 -2.38 30.53
N LEU A 704 -10.26 -2.25 30.39
CA LEU A 704 -9.36 -3.38 30.16
C LEU A 704 -9.34 -4.37 31.33
N SER A 705 -9.77 -3.94 32.51
CA SER A 705 -9.89 -4.83 33.67
C SER A 705 -11.10 -5.73 33.66
N ARG A 706 -12.12 -5.41 32.87
CA ARG A 706 -13.30 -6.25 32.65
C ARG A 706 -13.45 -6.76 31.21
N ALA A 707 -12.68 -6.21 30.28
CA ALA A 707 -12.76 -6.54 28.87
C ALA A 707 -12.50 -8.04 28.63
N LEU A 708 -13.35 -8.64 27.80
CA LEU A 708 -13.24 -10.02 27.40
C LEU A 708 -12.57 -10.13 26.03
N ILE A 709 -11.52 -10.96 25.96
CA ILE A 709 -10.89 -11.37 24.71
C ILE A 709 -11.61 -12.61 24.19
N MET A 710 -12.06 -12.54 22.94
CA MET A 710 -12.61 -13.64 22.16
C MET A 710 -11.46 -14.49 21.61
N ILE A 711 -11.46 -15.78 21.95
CA ILE A 711 -10.55 -16.80 21.43
C ILE A 711 -11.39 -17.93 20.82
N PRO A 712 -10.84 -18.76 19.92
CA PRO A 712 -11.60 -19.85 19.30
C PRO A 712 -12.29 -20.80 20.29
N SER A 713 -11.76 -20.90 21.52
CA SER A 713 -12.29 -21.74 22.60
C SER A 713 -13.25 -21.01 23.57
N GLY A 714 -13.68 -19.77 23.29
CA GLY A 714 -14.58 -18.98 24.12
C GLY A 714 -14.07 -17.58 24.43
N SER A 715 -14.40 -17.03 25.60
CA SER A 715 -13.94 -15.70 26.02
C SER A 715 -13.20 -15.76 27.34
N ARG A 716 -12.17 -14.91 27.53
CA ARG A 716 -11.50 -14.76 28.84
C ARG A 716 -11.13 -13.31 29.12
N VAL A 717 -10.97 -12.98 30.40
CA VAL A 717 -10.46 -11.67 30.82
C VAL A 717 -9.00 -11.50 30.39
N MET A 718 -8.64 -10.29 30.00
CA MET A 718 -7.29 -9.90 29.62
C MET A 718 -6.31 -10.00 30.81
N THR A 719 -5.14 -10.59 30.58
CA THR A 719 -4.06 -10.68 31.58
C THR A 719 -3.34 -9.35 31.73
N TYR A 720 -2.64 -9.13 32.85
CA TYR A 720 -1.94 -7.86 33.10
C TYR A 720 -0.93 -7.47 32.00
N ASN A 721 -0.22 -8.44 31.41
CA ASN A 721 0.73 -8.16 30.33
C ASN A 721 0.00 -7.76 29.04
N GLU A 722 -1.09 -8.46 28.70
CA GLU A 722 -1.92 -8.15 27.53
C GLU A 722 -2.55 -6.76 27.65
N LYS A 723 -2.98 -6.36 28.85
CA LYS A 723 -3.47 -4.99 29.11
C LYS A 723 -2.40 -3.96 28.77
N GLY A 724 -1.15 -4.20 29.18
CA GLY A 724 -0.03 -3.31 28.88
C GLY A 724 0.25 -3.19 27.39
N GLU A 725 0.27 -4.30 26.65
CA GLU A 725 0.48 -4.27 25.19
C GLU A 725 -0.69 -3.62 24.45
N PHE A 726 -1.93 -3.93 24.86
CA PHE A 726 -3.12 -3.33 24.30
C PHE A 726 -3.17 -1.81 24.54
N LEU A 727 -2.82 -1.34 25.75
CA LEU A 727 -2.71 0.07 26.08
C LEU A 727 -1.70 0.79 25.17
N MET A 728 -0.52 0.20 24.95
CA MET A 728 0.49 0.79 24.08
C MET A 728 0.02 0.89 22.63
N SER A 729 -0.54 -0.20 22.08
CA SER A 729 -1.07 -0.19 20.71
C SER A 729 -2.23 0.78 20.53
N SER A 730 -3.07 0.93 21.56
CA SER A 730 -4.16 1.90 21.58
C SER A 730 -3.65 3.34 21.58
N PHE A 731 -2.61 3.60 22.37
CA PHE A 731 -1.96 4.90 22.43
C PHE A 731 -1.33 5.28 21.08
N ASP A 732 -0.73 4.32 20.37
CA ASP A 732 -0.18 4.54 19.03
C ASP A 732 -1.26 4.92 18.00
N SER A 733 -2.42 4.26 18.02
CA SER A 733 -3.56 4.61 17.13
C SER A 733 -4.14 6.01 17.44
N VAL A 734 -4.21 6.37 18.72
CA VAL A 734 -4.60 7.72 19.15
C VAL A 734 -3.57 8.75 18.69
N ASN A 735 -2.27 8.42 18.73
CA ASN A 735 -1.21 9.30 18.28
C ASN A 735 -1.32 9.60 16.78
N GLU A 736 -1.53 8.57 15.97
CA GLU A 736 -1.72 8.73 14.52
C GLU A 736 -2.91 9.64 14.20
N SER A 737 -4.04 9.43 14.89
CA SER A 737 -5.25 10.25 14.71
C SER A 737 -5.01 11.73 15.05
N ILE A 738 -4.25 11.99 16.13
CA ILE A 738 -3.87 13.34 16.52
C ILE A 738 -2.91 13.95 15.49
N ASP A 739 -1.90 13.21 15.05
CA ASP A 739 -0.91 13.71 14.09
C ASP A 739 -1.57 14.09 12.74
N ILE A 740 -2.52 13.28 12.26
CA ILE A 740 -3.34 13.61 11.08
C ILE A 740 -4.11 14.92 11.30
N PHE A 741 -4.71 15.09 12.48
CA PHE A 741 -5.43 16.32 12.80
C PHE A 741 -4.50 17.54 12.86
N VAL A 742 -3.35 17.43 13.54
CA VAL A 742 -2.33 18.49 13.62
C VAL A 742 -1.89 18.90 12.23
N SER A 743 -1.52 17.93 11.38
CA SER A 743 -1.08 18.20 10.02
C SER A 743 -2.12 18.96 9.22
N LYS A 744 -3.40 18.55 9.28
CA LYS A 744 -4.51 19.23 8.59
C LYS A 744 -4.74 20.64 9.12
N TYR A 745 -4.71 20.81 10.44
CA TYR A 745 -4.97 22.10 11.08
C TYR A 745 -3.86 23.12 10.78
N VAL A 746 -2.59 22.72 10.94
CA VAL A 746 -1.44 23.57 10.61
C VAL A 746 -1.43 23.92 9.12
N SER A 747 -1.69 22.96 8.23
CA SER A 747 -1.80 23.23 6.79
C SER A 747 -2.89 24.27 6.49
N SER A 748 -4.05 24.17 7.15
CA SER A 748 -5.12 25.16 7.01
C SER A 748 -4.70 26.55 7.48
N LEU A 749 -3.98 26.65 8.60
CA LEU A 749 -3.48 27.92 9.13
C LEU A 749 -2.48 28.55 8.15
N VAL A 750 -1.48 27.79 7.69
CA VAL A 750 -0.48 28.24 6.71
C VAL A 750 -1.17 28.74 5.43
N ASN A 751 -2.11 27.97 4.88
CA ASN A 751 -2.82 28.36 3.67
C ASN A 751 -3.70 29.61 3.87
N SER A 752 -4.33 29.77 5.04
CA SER A 752 -5.14 30.97 5.33
C SER A 752 -4.28 32.23 5.43
N SER A 753 -3.07 32.13 5.98
CA SER A 753 -2.12 33.26 6.09
C SER A 753 -1.62 33.74 4.71
N MET A 754 -1.42 32.82 3.76
CA MET A 754 -1.02 33.15 2.38
C MET A 754 -2.11 33.85 1.56
N LEU A 755 -3.38 33.66 1.91
CA LEU A 755 -4.48 34.31 1.20
C LEU A 755 -4.66 35.77 1.62
N VAL A 756 -4.33 36.11 2.87
CA VAL A 756 -4.45 37.49 3.38
C VAL A 756 -3.43 38.42 2.70
N SER A 757 -2.21 37.95 2.44
CA SER A 757 -1.15 38.76 1.82
C SER A 757 -1.37 39.08 0.33
N LYS A 758 -2.19 38.32 -0.40
CA LYS A 758 -2.52 38.62 -1.81
C LYS A 758 -3.62 39.66 -1.98
N SER A 759 -4.43 39.92 -0.95
CA SER A 759 -5.61 40.79 -1.04
C SER A 759 -5.34 42.28 -0.77
N GLU A 760 -4.15 42.64 -0.29
CA GLU A 760 -3.79 44.05 -0.02
C GLU A 760 -3.11 44.77 -1.20
N SER A 761 -2.86 44.10 -2.34
CA SER A 761 -2.29 44.75 -3.53
C SER A 761 -3.29 45.33 -4.53
N SER A 762 -4.60 45.22 -4.27
CA SER A 762 -5.63 45.80 -5.14
C SER A 762 -6.84 46.28 -4.35
N LYS A 763 -6.76 47.51 -3.83
CA LYS A 763 -7.95 48.28 -3.44
C LYS A 763 -7.91 49.62 -4.17
N ASP A 764 -8.66 49.68 -5.27
CA ASP A 764 -9.44 50.85 -5.66
C ASP A 764 -10.85 50.36 -6.06
N ASP A 765 -11.84 50.97 -5.42
CA ASP A 765 -13.26 51.15 -5.76
C ASP A 765 -14.11 50.00 -6.33
N LEU A 766 -15.07 49.51 -5.54
CA LEU A 766 -16.50 49.77 -5.77
C LEU A 766 -17.39 49.11 -4.70
N VAL A 767 -18.18 49.96 -4.04
CA VAL A 767 -19.25 49.65 -3.08
C VAL A 767 -20.56 49.40 -3.83
N ILE A 768 -21.35 48.40 -3.44
CA ILE A 768 -22.85 48.39 -3.38
C ILE A 768 -23.34 47.01 -2.84
N PRO A 769 -24.51 46.94 -2.14
CA PRO A 769 -24.66 46.11 -0.96
C PRO A 769 -25.55 44.85 -1.11
N MET A 770 -25.42 43.97 -0.10
CA MET A 770 -26.22 42.78 0.17
C MET A 770 -27.72 43.07 0.34
N VAL A 771 -28.55 42.13 -0.13
CA VAL A 771 -29.95 41.97 0.27
C VAL A 771 -30.15 40.55 0.81
N GLU A 772 -30.54 40.45 2.08
CA GLU A 772 -31.00 39.24 2.75
C GLU A 772 -32.40 38.83 2.26
N GLY A 773 -32.60 37.53 2.03
CA GLY A 773 -33.91 36.94 1.74
C GLY A 773 -34.13 35.65 2.54
N LYS A 774 -34.80 35.78 3.69
CA LYS A 774 -35.36 34.66 4.47
C LYS A 774 -36.65 34.17 3.82
N CYS A 775 -36.80 32.86 3.62
CA CYS A 775 -38.11 32.22 3.50
C CYS A 775 -38.20 30.93 4.33
N LYS A 776 -39.11 30.96 5.31
CA LYS A 776 -39.64 29.81 6.05
C LYS A 776 -40.90 29.32 5.32
N SER A 777 -41.10 28.01 5.21
CA SER A 777 -42.45 27.44 5.26
C SER A 777 -42.47 25.95 5.61
N LYS A 778 -43.42 25.61 6.48
CA LYS A 778 -43.77 24.31 7.03
C LYS A 778 -44.76 23.56 6.12
N GLY A 779 -44.80 22.23 6.20
CA GLY A 779 -45.97 21.40 5.83
C GLY A 779 -45.62 19.92 5.68
N LYS A 780 -45.70 19.10 6.74
CA LYS A 780 -46.83 18.21 7.10
C LYS A 780 -47.19 17.09 6.10
N SER A 781 -46.72 15.89 6.46
CA SER A 781 -47.47 14.60 6.58
C SER A 781 -48.13 13.93 5.36
N LYS A 782 -47.71 12.69 5.05
CA LYS A 782 -48.62 11.52 4.98
C LYS A 782 -47.88 10.17 4.95
N LYS A 783 -48.24 9.31 5.91
CA LYS A 783 -47.99 7.85 5.97
C LYS A 783 -48.75 7.12 4.85
N ARG A 784 -48.11 6.13 4.21
CA ARG A 784 -48.78 4.96 3.63
C ARG A 784 -47.87 3.72 3.72
N ARG A 785 -48.42 2.64 4.28
CA ARG A 785 -47.93 1.25 4.26
C ARG A 785 -48.63 0.52 3.11
N VAL A 786 -47.91 -0.26 2.30
CA VAL A 786 -48.29 -1.50 1.57
C VAL A 786 -46.94 -2.14 1.17
N VAL A 787 -46.43 -3.18 1.83
CA VAL A 787 -46.62 -4.64 1.65
C VAL A 787 -46.14 -5.17 0.28
N GLU A 788 -45.24 -6.16 0.39
CA GLU A 788 -44.54 -6.95 -0.63
C GLU A 788 -45.46 -7.61 -1.66
N ASP A 789 -44.95 -7.73 -2.90
CA ASP A 789 -45.01 -8.95 -3.73
C ASP A 789 -44.15 -8.71 -4.99
N TYR A 790 -43.00 -9.41 -5.11
CA TYR A 790 -42.17 -9.46 -6.31
C TYR A 790 -41.68 -10.89 -6.53
N TYR A 791 -42.26 -11.59 -7.50
CA TYR A 791 -41.62 -12.54 -8.42
C TYR A 791 -42.61 -12.84 -9.55
N ASN A 792 -42.26 -12.48 -10.79
CA ASN A 792 -42.60 -13.13 -12.07
C ASN A 792 -42.55 -12.11 -13.21
N VAL A 793 -41.44 -12.06 -13.96
CA VAL A 793 -41.43 -11.58 -15.34
C VAL A 793 -40.49 -12.46 -16.16
N GLU A 794 -41.05 -13.41 -16.90
CA GLU A 794 -40.48 -13.90 -18.14
C GLU A 794 -41.54 -13.75 -19.25
N ASN A 795 -41.06 -13.33 -20.42
CA ASN A 795 -41.68 -13.33 -21.74
C ASN A 795 -42.73 -12.25 -22.07
N GLU A 796 -42.25 -11.16 -22.68
CA GLU A 796 -42.90 -10.56 -23.86
C GLU A 796 -41.91 -9.61 -24.58
N TYR A 797 -41.30 -10.09 -25.68
CA TYR A 797 -40.60 -9.26 -26.66
C TYR A 797 -41.57 -9.01 -27.83
N ASN A 798 -42.17 -7.82 -27.89
CA ASN A 798 -42.51 -7.17 -29.15
C ASN A 798 -42.79 -5.66 -28.95
N ASP A 799 -42.04 -4.88 -29.72
CA ASP A 799 -42.36 -3.59 -30.35
C ASP A 799 -42.77 -2.41 -29.45
N ASN A 800 -41.78 -1.61 -29.02
CA ASN A 800 -41.90 -0.19 -28.69
C ASN A 800 -40.49 0.44 -28.51
N HIS A 801 -39.93 1.01 -29.58
CA HIS A 801 -38.58 1.61 -29.59
C HIS A 801 -38.44 2.96 -28.87
N ASP A 802 -39.47 3.44 -28.16
CA ASP A 802 -39.45 4.75 -27.49
C ASP A 802 -39.29 4.67 -25.95
N ARG A 803 -39.04 3.47 -25.40
CA ARG A 803 -38.88 3.23 -23.94
C ARG A 803 -37.43 3.13 -23.44
N ASP A 804 -36.44 3.36 -24.30
CA ASP A 804 -35.02 3.21 -23.90
C ASP A 804 -34.46 4.39 -23.09
N ASN A 805 -35.23 5.47 -22.94
CA ASN A 805 -34.85 6.65 -22.14
C ASN A 805 -35.43 6.63 -20.71
N ASP A 806 -35.89 5.47 -20.22
CA ASP A 806 -36.39 5.34 -18.86
C ASP A 806 -35.25 5.50 -17.84
N VAL A 807 -35.36 6.54 -17.01
CA VAL A 807 -34.51 6.74 -15.82
C VAL A 807 -34.95 5.77 -14.73
N VAL A 808 -34.09 4.80 -14.43
CA VAL A 808 -34.30 3.76 -13.42
C VAL A 808 -33.32 3.92 -12.26
N PRO A 809 -33.60 3.39 -11.06
CA PRO A 809 -32.58 3.24 -10.03
C PRO A 809 -31.39 2.43 -10.56
N SER A 810 -30.17 2.77 -10.17
CA SER A 810 -29.01 1.94 -10.45
C SER A 810 -29.15 0.59 -9.75
N MET A 811 -28.52 -0.44 -10.33
CA MET A 811 -28.49 -1.76 -9.70
C MET A 811 -27.68 -1.76 -8.38
N PHE A 812 -26.74 -0.81 -8.24
CA PHE A 812 -25.87 -0.67 -7.08
C PHE A 812 -25.88 0.78 -6.59
N GLY A 813 -25.87 1.00 -5.27
CA GLY A 813 -25.92 2.35 -4.68
C GLY A 813 -27.31 3.01 -4.77
N THR A 814 -27.34 4.33 -4.57
CA THR A 814 -28.59 5.11 -4.43
C THR A 814 -28.92 6.02 -5.64
N ILE A 815 -28.11 6.01 -6.69
CA ILE A 815 -28.26 6.90 -7.85
C ILE A 815 -29.36 6.44 -8.81
N ARG A 816 -29.87 7.37 -9.62
CA ARG A 816 -30.76 7.06 -10.75
C ARG A 816 -30.05 7.31 -12.06
N VAL A 817 -30.18 6.38 -12.99
CA VAL A 817 -29.41 6.24 -14.23
C VAL A 817 -30.32 5.82 -15.38
N MET A 818 -29.88 6.00 -16.62
CA MET A 818 -30.61 5.44 -17.76
C MET A 818 -30.60 3.91 -17.71
N ARG A 819 -31.67 3.23 -18.12
CA ARG A 819 -31.72 1.75 -18.18
C ARG A 819 -30.52 1.13 -18.90
N LYS A 820 -30.05 1.78 -19.99
CA LYS A 820 -28.86 1.37 -20.74
C LYS A 820 -27.60 1.22 -19.86
N PHE A 821 -27.44 2.08 -18.85
CA PHE A 821 -26.33 1.99 -17.92
C PHE A 821 -26.35 0.67 -17.12
N ASN A 822 -27.50 0.29 -16.56
CA ASN A 822 -27.62 -0.99 -15.84
C ASN A 822 -27.39 -2.19 -16.74
N ASN A 823 -27.85 -2.13 -18.00
CA ASN A 823 -27.58 -3.17 -18.98
C ASN A 823 -26.09 -3.31 -19.27
N GLU A 824 -25.37 -2.20 -19.38
CA GLU A 824 -23.93 -2.19 -19.62
C GLU A 824 -23.16 -2.75 -18.42
N ILE A 825 -23.50 -2.33 -17.20
CA ILE A 825 -22.91 -2.88 -15.97
C ILE A 825 -23.15 -4.40 -15.87
N ASN A 826 -24.36 -4.87 -16.16
CA ASN A 826 -24.66 -6.30 -16.20
C ASN A 826 -23.80 -7.05 -17.21
N ARG A 827 -23.60 -6.47 -18.41
CA ARG A 827 -22.74 -7.05 -19.45
C ARG A 827 -21.30 -7.16 -18.96
N MET A 828 -20.78 -6.12 -18.30
CA MET A 828 -19.44 -6.13 -17.70
C MET A 828 -19.31 -7.21 -16.62
N ILE A 829 -20.31 -7.35 -15.73
CA ILE A 829 -20.33 -8.39 -14.68
C ILE A 829 -20.33 -9.79 -15.29
N LEU A 830 -21.18 -10.05 -16.29
CA LEU A 830 -21.26 -11.36 -16.95
C LEU A 830 -19.94 -11.70 -17.64
N TYR A 831 -19.37 -10.74 -18.38
CA TYR A 831 -18.07 -10.90 -19.02
C TYR A 831 -16.96 -11.23 -18.01
N GLN A 832 -16.98 -10.57 -16.85
CA GLN A 832 -16.02 -10.82 -15.77
C GLN A 832 -16.16 -12.23 -15.18
N ILE A 833 -17.38 -12.70 -14.97
CA ILE A 833 -17.68 -14.05 -14.47
C ILE A 833 -17.21 -15.12 -15.45
N ASP A 834 -17.47 -14.92 -16.75
CA ASP A 834 -17.04 -15.84 -17.80
C ASP A 834 -15.51 -15.90 -17.91
N ASN A 835 -14.85 -14.74 -17.89
CA ASN A 835 -13.39 -14.67 -17.89
C ASN A 835 -12.78 -15.39 -16.68
N LEU A 836 -13.29 -15.13 -15.48
CA LEU A 836 -12.81 -15.79 -14.27
C LEU A 836 -13.01 -17.30 -14.33
N SER A 837 -14.17 -17.75 -14.83
CA SER A 837 -14.47 -19.17 -15.02
C SER A 837 -13.50 -19.84 -16.00
N ASN A 838 -13.17 -19.16 -17.11
CA ASN A 838 -12.19 -19.64 -18.08
C ASN A 838 -10.77 -19.72 -17.48
N TYR A 839 -10.35 -18.70 -16.72
CA TYR A 839 -9.06 -18.71 -16.03
C TYR A 839 -8.96 -19.87 -15.05
N ILE A 840 -9.97 -20.06 -14.20
CA ILE A 840 -10.01 -21.18 -13.25
C ILE A 840 -10.02 -22.53 -13.99
N GLY A 841 -10.75 -22.63 -15.10
CA GLY A 841 -10.76 -23.80 -15.97
C GLY A 841 -9.38 -24.15 -16.52
N SER A 842 -8.58 -23.15 -16.92
CA SER A 842 -7.22 -23.36 -17.44
C SER A 842 -6.27 -23.96 -16.40
N ILE A 843 -6.39 -23.58 -15.12
CA ILE A 843 -5.56 -24.10 -14.02
C ILE A 843 -5.85 -25.59 -13.79
N LYS A 844 -7.10 -26.02 -14.00
CA LYS A 844 -7.48 -27.44 -13.95
C LYS A 844 -6.85 -28.25 -15.09
N GLY A 845 -6.60 -27.61 -16.23
CA GLY A 845 -6.01 -28.22 -17.42
C GLY A 845 -4.50 -28.48 -17.32
N ASP A 846 -3.78 -27.83 -16.40
CA ASP A 846 -2.34 -27.98 -16.23
C ASP A 846 -1.93 -28.53 -14.84
N PRO A 847 -2.16 -29.82 -14.57
CA PRO A 847 -1.72 -30.46 -13.34
C PRO A 847 -0.19 -30.60 -13.24
N SER A 848 0.56 -30.31 -14.30
CA SER A 848 2.01 -30.48 -14.33
C SER A 848 2.75 -29.45 -13.48
N ALA A 849 2.18 -28.25 -13.31
CA ALA A 849 2.76 -27.18 -12.50
C ALA A 849 2.91 -27.51 -11.00
N PHE A 850 2.30 -28.61 -10.53
CA PHE A 850 2.33 -29.01 -9.12
C PHE A 850 2.77 -30.47 -8.92
N SER A 851 3.49 -31.08 -9.88
CA SER A 851 3.90 -32.49 -9.84
C SER A 851 4.76 -32.88 -8.63
N ASP A 852 5.45 -31.91 -8.02
CA ASP A 852 6.44 -32.15 -6.98
C ASP A 852 5.87 -32.01 -5.55
N LEU A 853 4.63 -31.56 -5.43
CA LEU A 853 3.96 -31.37 -4.14
C LEU A 853 3.19 -32.63 -3.71
N THR A 854 2.98 -32.80 -2.40
CA THR A 854 2.07 -33.81 -1.86
C THR A 854 0.62 -33.50 -2.25
N SER A 855 -0.28 -34.48 -2.22
CA SER A 855 -1.68 -34.26 -2.60
C SER A 855 -2.36 -33.15 -1.76
N GLU A 856 -1.99 -33.01 -0.49
CA GLU A 856 -2.54 -32.00 0.41
C GLU A 856 -1.93 -30.61 0.13
N ASP A 857 -0.60 -30.54 -0.06
CA ASP A 857 0.07 -29.29 -0.44
C ASP A 857 -0.36 -28.78 -1.82
N ARG A 858 -0.72 -29.66 -2.75
CA ARG A 858 -1.28 -29.30 -4.06
C ARG A 858 -2.59 -28.56 -3.92
N VAL A 859 -3.51 -29.06 -3.09
CA VAL A 859 -4.82 -28.41 -2.88
C VAL A 859 -4.62 -27.03 -2.29
N VAL A 860 -3.78 -26.89 -1.26
CA VAL A 860 -3.49 -25.60 -0.63
C VAL A 860 -2.83 -24.62 -1.60
N ALA A 861 -1.86 -25.09 -2.41
CA ALA A 861 -1.20 -24.27 -3.42
C ALA A 861 -2.16 -23.82 -4.53
N MET A 862 -3.06 -24.70 -4.96
CA MET A 862 -4.06 -24.42 -5.99
C MET A 862 -5.12 -23.44 -5.48
N GLU A 863 -5.63 -23.62 -4.26
CA GLU A 863 -6.53 -22.66 -3.61
C GLU A 863 -5.88 -21.28 -3.48
N LYS A 864 -4.62 -21.22 -3.04
CA LYS A 864 -3.88 -19.96 -2.90
C LYS A 864 -3.72 -19.26 -4.25
N ARG A 865 -3.39 -20.01 -5.31
CA ARG A 865 -3.26 -19.46 -6.67
C ARG A 865 -4.59 -18.94 -7.20
N ILE A 866 -5.68 -19.68 -6.96
CA ILE A 866 -7.02 -19.26 -7.39
C ILE A 866 -7.49 -18.02 -6.65
N ARG A 867 -7.30 -17.95 -5.31
CA ARG A 867 -7.62 -16.72 -4.56
C ARG A 867 -6.85 -15.52 -5.10
N SER A 868 -5.56 -15.67 -5.39
CA SER A 868 -4.76 -14.59 -5.99
C SER A 868 -5.30 -14.14 -7.36
N ILE A 869 -5.83 -15.06 -8.17
CA ILE A 869 -6.42 -14.75 -9.48
C ILE A 869 -7.78 -14.05 -9.30
N ILE A 870 -8.60 -14.50 -8.35
CA ILE A 870 -9.87 -13.86 -8.00
C ILE A 870 -9.62 -12.43 -7.55
N ASP A 871 -8.69 -12.22 -6.61
CA ASP A 871 -8.37 -10.89 -6.07
C ASP A 871 -7.86 -9.93 -7.16
N TYR A 872 -6.95 -10.41 -8.02
CA TYR A 872 -6.43 -9.64 -9.15
C TYR A 872 -7.54 -9.28 -10.14
N SER A 873 -8.32 -10.28 -10.57
CA SER A 873 -9.38 -10.13 -11.56
C SER A 873 -10.50 -9.20 -11.05
N GLN A 874 -10.81 -9.29 -9.75
CA GLN A 874 -11.73 -8.38 -9.08
C GLN A 874 -11.22 -6.94 -9.07
N SER A 875 -9.95 -6.72 -8.72
CA SER A 875 -9.35 -5.38 -8.74
C SER A 875 -9.41 -4.77 -10.14
N GLU A 876 -9.02 -5.52 -11.17
CA GLU A 876 -9.05 -5.08 -12.57
C GLU A 876 -10.48 -4.77 -13.05
N PHE A 877 -11.46 -5.57 -12.63
CA PHE A 877 -12.87 -5.31 -12.91
C PHE A 877 -13.35 -4.01 -12.25
N MET A 878 -13.03 -3.81 -10.96
CA MET A 878 -13.43 -2.61 -10.23
C MET A 878 -12.82 -1.33 -10.82
N ASP A 879 -11.57 -1.39 -11.30
CA ASP A 879 -10.91 -0.28 -11.98
C ASP A 879 -11.63 0.07 -13.30
N ARG A 880 -11.93 -0.93 -14.14
CA ARG A 880 -12.66 -0.74 -15.40
C ARG A 880 -14.06 -0.14 -15.19
N VAL A 881 -14.77 -0.59 -14.16
CA VAL A 881 -16.09 -0.03 -13.83
C VAL A 881 -15.94 1.38 -13.26
N GLY A 882 -14.95 1.62 -12.41
CA GLY A 882 -14.62 2.95 -11.88
C GLY A 882 -14.39 3.97 -13.00
N GLU A 883 -13.64 3.59 -14.03
CA GLU A 883 -13.44 4.41 -15.22
C GLU A 883 -14.76 4.64 -15.97
N PHE A 884 -15.50 3.57 -16.26
CA PHE A 884 -16.79 3.66 -16.97
C PHE A 884 -17.78 4.61 -16.28
N ILE A 885 -17.84 4.61 -14.94
CA ILE A 885 -18.82 5.42 -14.21
C ILE A 885 -18.44 6.91 -14.08
N THR A 886 -17.16 7.29 -14.19
CA THR A 886 -16.73 8.68 -13.98
C THR A 886 -17.33 9.70 -14.96
N GLY A 887 -17.83 9.26 -16.11
CA GLY A 887 -18.52 10.09 -17.10
C GLY A 887 -20.05 9.97 -17.11
N VAL A 888 -20.65 9.24 -16.15
CA VAL A 888 -22.07 8.89 -16.23
C VAL A 888 -22.96 10.03 -15.76
N ILE A 889 -24.04 10.24 -16.53
CA ILE A 889 -25.13 11.15 -16.18
C ILE A 889 -26.07 10.43 -15.22
N VAL A 890 -26.27 11.04 -14.05
CA VAL A 890 -27.23 10.64 -13.03
C VAL A 890 -28.35 11.66 -12.91
N TYR A 891 -29.49 11.23 -12.38
CA TYR A 891 -30.71 12.03 -12.27
C TYR A 891 -31.05 12.25 -10.80
N ALA A 892 -31.26 13.51 -10.41
CA ALA A 892 -31.68 13.84 -9.05
C ALA A 892 -33.11 13.38 -8.76
N ASP A 893 -33.37 12.96 -7.53
CA ASP A 893 -34.70 12.57 -7.09
C ASP A 893 -35.69 13.75 -7.18
N GLY A 894 -36.74 13.58 -7.98
CA GLY A 894 -37.88 14.51 -8.07
C GLY A 894 -37.91 15.38 -9.33
N ASP A 895 -36.76 15.75 -9.90
CA ASP A 895 -36.72 16.81 -10.92
C ASP A 895 -36.25 16.37 -12.32
N ASN A 896 -35.89 15.09 -12.53
CA ASN A 896 -35.30 14.59 -13.79
C ASN A 896 -34.11 15.45 -14.30
N ILE A 897 -33.46 16.18 -13.39
CA ILE A 897 -32.29 17.00 -13.73
C ILE A 897 -31.10 16.07 -13.89
N ALA A 898 -30.63 15.96 -15.13
CA ALA A 898 -29.40 15.29 -15.49
C ALA A 898 -28.20 16.08 -14.95
N ARG A 899 -27.29 15.38 -14.26
CA ARG A 899 -25.98 15.91 -13.86
C ARG A 899 -24.94 14.80 -13.94
N LEU A 900 -23.67 15.17 -13.94
CA LEU A 900 -22.60 14.18 -13.75
C LEU A 900 -22.67 13.58 -12.35
N ILE A 901 -22.35 12.29 -12.25
CA ILE A 901 -22.18 11.60 -10.98
C ILE A 901 -21.06 12.27 -10.17
N ASN A 902 -21.24 12.42 -8.86
CA ASN A 902 -20.20 12.96 -7.98
C ASN A 902 -19.32 11.84 -7.39
N ILE A 903 -18.21 12.22 -6.77
CA ILE A 903 -17.22 11.24 -6.25
C ILE A 903 -17.78 10.35 -5.13
N ASP A 904 -18.65 10.89 -4.28
CA ASP A 904 -19.25 10.14 -3.16
C ASP A 904 -20.22 9.07 -3.70
N GLU A 905 -20.99 9.41 -4.73
CA GLU A 905 -21.89 8.49 -5.44
C GLU A 905 -21.14 7.41 -6.22
N ILE A 906 -20.01 7.76 -6.83
CA ILE A 906 -19.07 6.80 -7.45
C ILE A 906 -18.62 5.79 -6.39
N HIS A 907 -18.21 6.26 -5.21
CA HIS A 907 -17.75 5.39 -4.13
C HIS A 907 -18.88 4.50 -3.58
N ASP A 908 -20.09 5.03 -3.41
CA ASP A 908 -21.27 4.25 -2.97
C ASP A 908 -21.62 3.16 -3.99
N PHE A 909 -21.66 3.52 -5.28
CA PHE A 909 -21.89 2.58 -6.38
C PHE A 909 -20.85 1.46 -6.41
N LEU A 910 -19.56 1.81 -6.40
CA LEU A 910 -18.46 0.83 -6.44
C LEU A 910 -18.45 -0.06 -5.20
N ARG A 911 -18.83 0.45 -4.03
CA ARG A 911 -18.94 -0.37 -2.82
C ARG A 911 -20.06 -1.41 -2.96
N GLY A 912 -21.22 -1.01 -3.44
CA GLY A 912 -22.35 -1.92 -3.70
C GLY A 912 -21.99 -3.00 -4.72
N LEU A 913 -21.35 -2.62 -5.82
CA LEU A 913 -20.87 -3.54 -6.84
C LEU A 913 -19.79 -4.49 -6.31
N HIS A 914 -18.83 -3.99 -5.53
CA HIS A 914 -17.78 -4.81 -4.93
C HIS A 914 -18.37 -5.90 -4.04
N ALA A 915 -19.34 -5.56 -3.20
CA ALA A 915 -20.02 -6.54 -2.34
C ALA A 915 -20.70 -7.66 -3.17
N GLU A 916 -21.38 -7.30 -4.25
CA GLU A 916 -21.98 -8.27 -5.18
C GLU A 916 -20.92 -9.16 -5.85
N MET A 917 -19.82 -8.57 -6.32
CA MET A 917 -18.75 -9.32 -6.97
C MET A 917 -18.05 -10.30 -6.02
N VAL A 918 -17.85 -9.92 -4.76
CA VAL A 918 -17.31 -10.84 -3.73
C VAL A 918 -18.21 -12.06 -3.58
N VAL A 919 -19.53 -11.88 -3.54
CA VAL A 919 -20.49 -13.00 -3.44
C VAL A 919 -20.38 -13.91 -4.66
N ARG A 920 -20.42 -13.35 -5.88
CA ARG A 920 -20.36 -14.13 -7.11
C ARG A 920 -19.03 -14.86 -7.30
N HIS A 921 -17.92 -14.21 -6.97
CA HIS A 921 -16.61 -14.85 -6.98
C HIS A 921 -16.51 -15.96 -5.93
N GLY A 922 -17.10 -15.75 -4.75
CA GLY A 922 -17.24 -16.78 -3.72
C GLY A 922 -18.00 -18.01 -4.21
N ASP A 923 -19.12 -17.81 -4.92
CA ASP A 923 -19.89 -18.90 -5.51
C ASP A 923 -19.10 -19.69 -6.56
N ILE A 924 -18.34 -19.00 -7.42
CA ILE A 924 -17.45 -19.64 -8.41
C ILE A 924 -16.36 -20.44 -7.70
N PHE A 925 -15.76 -19.88 -6.65
CA PHE A 925 -14.75 -20.55 -5.85
C PHE A 925 -15.28 -21.81 -5.17
N VAL A 926 -16.47 -21.73 -4.55
CA VAL A 926 -17.13 -22.87 -3.91
C VAL A 926 -17.47 -23.95 -4.93
N ARG A 927 -18.03 -23.60 -6.09
CA ARG A 927 -18.32 -24.56 -7.17
C ARG A 927 -17.07 -25.22 -7.73
N TRP A 928 -15.95 -24.52 -7.74
CA TRP A 928 -14.67 -25.09 -8.16
C TRP A 928 -14.06 -26.01 -7.10
N SER A 929 -14.21 -25.65 -5.83
CA SER A 929 -13.68 -26.43 -4.71
C SER A 929 -14.43 -27.75 -4.51
N GLN A 930 -15.68 -27.85 -4.99
CA GLN A 930 -16.48 -29.07 -5.05
C GLN A 930 -16.12 -29.91 -6.27
#